data_AF-A0A9X8T167-F1
#
_entry.id   AF-A0A9X8T167-F1
#
_cell.length_a   1.000
_cell.length_b   1.000
_cell.length_c   1.000
_cell.angle_alpha   90.00
_cell.angle_beta   90.00
_cell.angle_gamma   90.00
#
_symmetry.space_group_name_H-M   'P 1'
#
loop_
_entity.id
_entity.type
_entity.pdbx_description
1 polymer ?
#
loop_
_entity_poly.entity_id
_entity_poly.type
_entity_poly.pdbx_seq_one_letter_code
_entity_poly.pdbx_strand_id
1 'polypeptide(L)'
;MLIITQHHRSLGNLLGFLSWWSASLQKQWLEGAKPALLCYNKAMENKNKLLLIDGSSVAFRAFFALYNQIDRFKNHSGLHTNAIYGFHLMLDHMMKRVQPTHVLVAFDAGKTTFRTEMYADYKAGRAKTPEEFREQFPYIREMLTALGIAYYELEHYEADDIIGTLDKMAERTEVPFDVTIVSGDKDLIQLADENTVVEISKKGVAEFEEFTPAYLMEKMGLTPNQFIDLKALMGDKSDNIPGVTKIGEKTGLKLLHEFGSLEGIYEHVEGFKASKMKENLLNDRDQAFLSKTLATINTTSPITIGLDDIVYNGPDVASLSKLYDEMDFVQLKKGLASQMPQEAIAAVSYQEVTSLSDDLFSDEDIFYFEVLRDNYHREDIIGFAWGHGEQIYVSTDLSLLSTDLFKKVFEKPIATYDFKRSKVLLSHLGLDLVAPSYDARLANYLLSNVEDNELTTIARLFTDISLEADDSIYGKGVKRAVPEKEVLLGHLARKVKVLLDSRSPMVEKLADHDQIGLYHEIELPLANVLAKMEIEGIKVNRATLQDMAEQNKAIIEALTQEIYDMAGQEFNINSPKQLGSILFEKMQLPLEMTKKTKTGYSTAVDVLERLAPIAPIVAKILDYRQITKLQSTYVIGLQDYILADGKIHTRYVQDLTQTGRLSSVDPNLQNIPVRLEQGRLIRKAFTPSQEDAVLLSSDYSQIELRVLAHISGDEHLIAAFNEGADIHTSTAMRVFGIDKAEDVTANDRRNAKAVNFGIVYGISDFGLSNNLGITRKQAKSYIDTYFERYPGIKAYMENVVREAKDKGYVETLFKRRRELPDINSRNFNVRSFAERTAINSPIQGSAADILKIAMINLDNALQAGGFKAKMLLQVHDEIVLEVPNTELAAVKKLVKETMEAAVDLAVPLRADENAGQSWYEAK
;
A
#
# COMPACT_ATOMS: atom_id res chain seq x y z
N MET A 1 -7.57 66.25 7.18
CA MET A 1 -8.47 67.27 6.61
C MET A 1 -8.23 67.31 5.11
N LEU A 2 -9.27 66.99 4.33
CA LEU A 2 -9.50 67.33 2.92
C LEU A 2 -8.81 66.56 1.77
N ILE A 3 -9.71 66.03 0.91
CA ILE A 3 -9.62 65.68 -0.51
C ILE A 3 -9.10 64.27 -0.86
N ILE A 4 -10.04 63.32 -1.08
CA ILE A 4 -10.02 62.47 -2.29
C ILE A 4 -11.45 62.33 -2.83
N THR A 5 -11.66 62.98 -3.96
CA THR A 5 -12.71 62.82 -4.96
C THR A 5 -12.49 61.56 -5.81
N GLN A 6 -13.59 61.05 -6.38
CA GLN A 6 -13.71 60.02 -7.44
C GLN A 6 -13.75 58.54 -7.04
N HIS A 7 -14.95 58.04 -6.73
CA HIS A 7 -15.62 56.98 -7.53
C HIS A 7 -17.04 56.71 -7.01
N HIS A 8 -17.94 57.68 -7.21
CA HIS A 8 -19.39 57.44 -7.18
C HIS A 8 -19.91 57.40 -8.62
N ARG A 9 -19.86 56.20 -9.24
CA ARG A 9 -20.62 55.83 -10.45
C ARG A 9 -20.46 54.32 -10.69
N SER A 10 -21.26 53.51 -10.00
CA SER A 10 -21.70 52.18 -10.50
C SER A 10 -22.68 51.42 -9.57
N LEU A 11 -23.00 51.94 -8.38
CA LEU A 11 -24.01 51.35 -7.48
C LEU A 11 -25.47 51.41 -7.97
N GLY A 12 -25.73 52.05 -9.13
CA GLY A 12 -27.05 52.11 -9.76
C GLY A 12 -27.36 50.97 -10.75
N ASN A 13 -26.39 50.13 -11.13
CA ASN A 13 -26.59 49.08 -12.14
C ASN A 13 -26.73 47.65 -11.59
N LEU A 14 -26.53 47.41 -10.29
CA LEU A 14 -26.68 46.07 -9.71
C LEU A 14 -28.10 45.74 -9.22
N LEU A 15 -28.93 46.73 -8.92
CA LEU A 15 -30.31 46.51 -8.44
C LEU A 15 -31.32 46.28 -9.58
N GLY A 16 -30.96 46.58 -10.84
CA GLY A 16 -31.78 46.31 -12.03
C GLY A 16 -31.57 44.92 -12.65
N PHE A 17 -30.45 44.26 -12.36
CA PHE A 17 -30.14 42.93 -12.90
C PHE A 17 -30.78 41.79 -12.09
N LEU A 18 -31.12 42.04 -10.83
CA LEU A 18 -31.71 41.05 -9.91
C LEU A 18 -33.23 40.86 -10.08
N SER A 19 -33.95 41.78 -10.73
CA SER A 19 -35.41 41.66 -10.94
C SER A 19 -35.82 40.98 -12.24
N TRP A 20 -34.90 40.83 -13.20
CA TRP A 20 -35.19 40.19 -14.50
C TRP A 20 -34.86 38.69 -14.52
N TRP A 21 -34.00 38.22 -13.62
CA TRP A 21 -33.60 36.81 -13.55
C TRP A 21 -34.55 35.91 -12.74
N SER A 22 -35.35 36.46 -11.82
CA SER A 22 -36.28 35.62 -11.03
C SER A 22 -37.55 35.22 -11.78
N ALA A 23 -38.03 36.03 -12.74
CA ALA A 23 -39.27 35.76 -13.47
C ALA A 23 -39.12 34.76 -14.63
N SER A 24 -37.91 34.65 -15.21
CA SER A 24 -37.61 33.71 -16.31
C SER A 24 -37.48 32.26 -15.80
N LEU A 25 -36.79 32.08 -14.67
CA LEU A 25 -36.54 30.78 -14.06
C LEU A 25 -37.79 30.18 -13.38
N GLN A 26 -38.71 31.01 -12.87
CA GLN A 26 -39.98 30.53 -12.31
C GLN A 26 -40.95 29.99 -13.37
N LYS A 27 -40.87 30.47 -14.61
CA LYS A 27 -41.78 30.03 -15.70
C LYS A 27 -41.33 28.72 -16.34
N GLN A 28 -40.03 28.44 -16.40
CA GLN A 28 -39.49 27.15 -16.84
C GLN A 28 -39.66 26.02 -15.81
N TRP A 29 -39.80 26.35 -14.51
CA TRP A 29 -40.06 25.38 -13.46
C TRP A 29 -41.53 24.93 -13.34
N LEU A 30 -42.49 25.72 -13.80
CA LEU A 30 -43.93 25.45 -13.64
C LEU A 30 -44.59 24.72 -14.84
N GLU A 31 -43.95 24.68 -16.00
CA GLU A 31 -44.50 23.98 -17.20
C GLU A 31 -43.88 22.59 -17.43
N GLY A 32 -42.76 22.24 -16.77
CA GLY A 32 -42.13 20.91 -16.87
C GLY A 32 -42.63 19.85 -15.87
N ALA A 33 -43.49 20.22 -14.92
CA ALA A 33 -43.86 19.38 -13.77
C ALA A 33 -45.32 18.86 -13.82
N LYS A 34 -45.85 18.52 -15.01
CA LYS A 34 -47.23 18.04 -15.20
C LYS A 34 -47.40 16.68 -15.91
N PRO A 35 -46.51 15.70 -15.65
CA PRO A 35 -47.02 14.33 -15.51
C PRO A 35 -46.62 13.62 -14.20
N ALA A 36 -45.83 14.24 -13.32
CA ALA A 36 -45.28 13.56 -12.14
C ALA A 36 -46.15 13.63 -10.86
N LEU A 37 -47.32 14.26 -10.90
CA LEU A 37 -48.13 14.57 -9.71
C LEU A 37 -49.51 13.87 -9.67
N LEU A 38 -49.71 12.81 -10.47
CA LEU A 38 -50.96 12.04 -10.46
C LEU A 38 -50.86 10.60 -9.91
N CYS A 39 -49.73 10.20 -9.31
CA CYS A 39 -49.57 8.86 -8.73
C CYS A 39 -49.09 8.85 -7.27
N TYR A 40 -49.21 9.95 -6.53
CA TYR A 40 -48.94 9.98 -5.08
C TYR A 40 -50.23 10.19 -4.30
N ASN A 41 -51.05 9.14 -4.29
CA ASN A 41 -52.04 8.84 -3.26
C ASN A 41 -52.41 7.35 -3.34
N LYS A 42 -51.40 6.47 -3.38
CA LYS A 42 -51.56 5.12 -2.85
C LYS A 42 -51.47 5.26 -1.34
N ALA A 43 -52.51 4.86 -0.62
CA ALA A 43 -52.46 4.73 0.83
C ALA A 43 -51.19 3.94 1.20
N MET A 44 -50.50 4.31 2.28
CA MET A 44 -49.45 3.47 2.85
C MET A 44 -50.08 2.15 3.30
N GLU A 45 -50.09 1.17 2.41
CA GLU A 45 -50.28 -0.23 2.78
C GLU A 45 -49.05 -0.63 3.59
N ASN A 46 -49.30 -1.18 4.78
CA ASN A 46 -48.27 -1.62 5.71
C ASN A 46 -47.64 -2.92 5.17
N LYS A 47 -46.86 -2.81 4.09
CA LYS A 47 -46.21 -3.93 3.41
C LYS A 47 -44.81 -4.17 3.95
N ASN A 48 -44.46 -5.43 4.15
CA ASN A 48 -43.08 -5.82 4.42
C ASN A 48 -42.27 -5.72 3.13
N LYS A 49 -41.00 -5.34 3.24
CA LYS A 49 -40.07 -5.29 2.10
C LYS A 49 -39.15 -6.49 2.15
N LEU A 50 -39.18 -7.31 1.10
CA LEU A 50 -38.36 -8.51 0.95
C LEU A 50 -37.31 -8.28 -0.15
N LEU A 51 -36.03 -8.44 0.21
CA LEU A 51 -34.92 -8.39 -0.72
C LEU A 51 -34.34 -9.80 -0.89
N LEU A 52 -34.44 -10.35 -2.10
CA LEU A 52 -33.87 -11.66 -2.45
C LEU A 52 -32.70 -11.43 -3.42
N ILE A 53 -31.53 -11.95 -3.08
CA ILE A 53 -30.31 -11.73 -3.86
C ILE A 53 -29.77 -13.07 -4.33
N ASP A 54 -29.51 -13.17 -5.63
CA ASP A 54 -28.71 -14.25 -6.20
C ASP A 54 -27.23 -14.00 -5.89
N GLY A 55 -26.77 -14.60 -4.80
CA GLY A 55 -25.42 -14.43 -4.27
C GLY A 55 -24.35 -14.95 -5.22
N SER A 56 -24.60 -16.07 -5.90
CA SER A 56 -23.68 -16.65 -6.89
C SER A 56 -23.41 -15.66 -8.04
N SER A 57 -24.48 -15.13 -8.64
CA SER A 57 -24.39 -14.24 -9.79
C SER A 57 -23.84 -12.87 -9.40
N VAL A 58 -24.29 -12.29 -8.28
CA VAL A 58 -23.81 -11.00 -7.79
C VAL A 58 -22.34 -11.07 -7.37
N ALA A 59 -21.89 -12.13 -6.69
CA ALA A 59 -20.49 -12.31 -6.33
C ALA A 59 -19.59 -12.46 -7.58
N PHE A 60 -20.05 -13.17 -8.60
CA PHE A 60 -19.32 -13.31 -9.87
C PHE A 60 -19.19 -11.95 -10.57
N ARG A 61 -20.27 -11.16 -10.60
CA ARG A 61 -20.25 -9.78 -11.14
C ARG A 61 -19.28 -8.89 -10.36
N ALA A 62 -19.31 -8.94 -9.02
CA ALA A 62 -18.40 -8.20 -8.16
C ALA A 62 -16.93 -8.55 -8.44
N PHE A 63 -16.62 -9.85 -8.59
CA PHE A 63 -15.28 -10.31 -8.94
C PHE A 63 -14.79 -9.69 -10.25
N PHE A 64 -15.58 -9.80 -11.33
CA PHE A 64 -15.19 -9.28 -12.65
C PHE A 64 -15.17 -7.75 -12.74
N ALA A 65 -16.01 -7.06 -11.97
CA ALA A 65 -16.01 -5.59 -11.91
C ALA A 65 -14.67 -5.04 -11.41
N LEU A 66 -14.02 -5.74 -10.48
CA LEU A 66 -12.74 -5.35 -9.87
C LEU A 66 -11.56 -6.22 -10.32
N TYR A 67 -11.77 -7.17 -11.23
CA TYR A 67 -10.75 -8.14 -11.65
C TYR A 67 -9.49 -7.50 -12.24
N ASN A 68 -9.63 -6.41 -12.99
CA ASN A 68 -8.47 -5.69 -13.53
C ASN A 68 -7.59 -5.03 -12.45
N GLN A 69 -8.08 -4.98 -11.21
CA GLN A 69 -7.41 -4.46 -10.02
C GLN A 69 -7.11 -5.55 -9.00
N ILE A 70 -7.26 -6.84 -9.34
CA ILE A 70 -7.13 -7.97 -8.43
C ILE A 70 -5.80 -7.98 -7.64
N ASP A 71 -4.70 -7.51 -8.24
CA ASP A 71 -3.40 -7.38 -7.55
C ASP A 71 -3.36 -6.33 -6.43
N ARG A 72 -4.29 -5.37 -6.45
CA ARG A 72 -4.45 -4.33 -5.41
C ARG A 72 -5.41 -4.76 -4.31
N PHE A 73 -6.19 -5.80 -4.54
CA PHE A 73 -7.15 -6.35 -3.61
C PHE A 73 -6.64 -7.69 -3.12
N LYS A 74 -5.57 -7.63 -2.33
CA LYS A 74 -5.00 -8.74 -1.59
C LYS A 74 -4.81 -8.30 -0.16
N ASN A 75 -5.26 -9.09 0.79
CA ASN A 75 -4.96 -8.82 2.19
C ASN A 75 -3.50 -9.20 2.52
N HIS A 76 -3.08 -8.92 3.74
CA HIS A 76 -1.76 -9.21 4.30
C HIS A 76 -1.39 -10.69 4.28
N SER A 77 -2.37 -11.60 4.19
CA SER A 77 -2.15 -13.05 4.02
C SER A 77 -2.03 -13.51 2.56
N GLY A 78 -2.24 -12.60 1.59
CA GLY A 78 -2.20 -12.86 0.16
C GLY A 78 -3.51 -13.38 -0.45
N LEU A 79 -4.59 -13.47 0.33
CA LEU A 79 -5.94 -13.81 -0.14
C LEU A 79 -6.47 -12.69 -1.05
N HIS A 80 -7.02 -13.02 -2.21
CA HIS A 80 -7.70 -12.02 -3.03
C HIS A 80 -8.98 -11.55 -2.34
N THR A 81 -9.23 -10.24 -2.30
CA THR A 81 -10.38 -9.65 -1.58
C THR A 81 -11.31 -8.84 -2.48
N ASN A 82 -11.07 -8.85 -3.80
CA ASN A 82 -11.80 -8.01 -4.77
C ASN A 82 -13.29 -8.36 -4.87
N ALA A 83 -13.64 -9.66 -4.84
CA ALA A 83 -15.04 -10.08 -4.88
C ALA A 83 -15.75 -9.74 -3.57
N ILE A 84 -15.10 -9.95 -2.42
CA ILE A 84 -15.66 -9.61 -1.10
C ILE A 84 -15.94 -8.11 -1.02
N TYR A 85 -14.96 -7.28 -1.39
CA TYR A 85 -15.08 -5.82 -1.39
C TYR A 85 -16.16 -5.35 -2.37
N GLY A 86 -16.14 -5.86 -3.61
CA GLY A 86 -17.14 -5.53 -4.61
C GLY A 86 -18.54 -5.92 -4.16
N PHE A 87 -18.70 -7.12 -3.62
CA PHE A 87 -19.98 -7.63 -3.13
C PHE A 87 -20.51 -6.79 -1.97
N HIS A 88 -19.64 -6.41 -1.02
CA HIS A 88 -19.99 -5.50 0.07
C HIS A 88 -20.57 -4.17 -0.46
N LEU A 89 -19.91 -3.55 -1.44
CA LEU A 89 -20.38 -2.29 -2.02
C LEU A 89 -21.73 -2.43 -2.73
N MET A 90 -21.93 -3.53 -3.47
CA MET A 90 -23.21 -3.82 -4.11
C MET A 90 -24.31 -3.98 -3.05
N LEU A 91 -24.01 -4.75 -2.01
CA LEU A 91 -24.94 -5.04 -0.91
C LEU A 91 -25.30 -3.78 -0.12
N ASP A 92 -24.33 -2.98 0.29
CA ASP A 92 -24.56 -1.72 1.00
C ASP A 92 -25.43 -0.75 0.17
N HIS A 93 -25.21 -0.69 -1.15
CA HIS A 93 -26.05 0.10 -2.05
C HIS A 93 -27.51 -0.40 -2.09
N MET A 94 -27.70 -1.73 -2.21
CA MET A 94 -29.03 -2.35 -2.21
C MET A 94 -29.75 -2.14 -0.88
N MET A 95 -29.07 -2.36 0.24
CA MET A 95 -29.64 -2.21 1.59
C MET A 95 -30.09 -0.77 1.85
N LYS A 96 -29.31 0.23 1.43
CA LYS A 96 -29.66 1.65 1.57
C LYS A 96 -30.84 2.07 0.70
N ARG A 97 -30.94 1.51 -0.52
CA ARG A 97 -31.99 1.85 -1.49
C ARG A 97 -33.31 1.17 -1.17
N VAL A 98 -33.29 -0.12 -0.91
CA VAL A 98 -34.50 -0.94 -0.67
C VAL A 98 -34.99 -0.75 0.77
N GLN A 99 -34.07 -0.61 1.73
CA GLN A 99 -34.35 -0.62 3.17
C GLN A 99 -35.25 -1.82 3.55
N PRO A 100 -34.77 -3.06 3.31
CA PRO A 100 -35.59 -4.24 3.49
C PRO A 100 -35.86 -4.54 4.97
N THR A 101 -37.04 -5.10 5.23
CA THR A 101 -37.37 -5.73 6.51
C THR A 101 -36.87 -7.17 6.57
N HIS A 102 -36.81 -7.83 5.41
CA HIS A 102 -36.41 -9.22 5.24
C HIS A 102 -35.40 -9.32 4.09
N VAL A 103 -34.32 -10.07 4.28
CA VAL A 103 -33.26 -10.19 3.29
C VAL A 103 -32.65 -11.59 3.31
N LEU A 104 -32.52 -12.18 2.11
CA LEU A 104 -31.81 -13.45 1.92
C LEU A 104 -30.87 -13.35 0.73
N VAL A 105 -29.67 -13.92 0.88
CA VAL A 105 -28.76 -14.22 -0.21
C VAL A 105 -28.76 -15.73 -0.51
N ALA A 106 -29.20 -16.13 -1.70
CA ALA A 106 -29.18 -17.53 -2.13
C ALA A 106 -27.87 -17.86 -2.87
N PHE A 107 -27.30 -19.04 -2.63
CA PHE A 107 -26.12 -19.56 -3.32
C PHE A 107 -26.38 -20.93 -3.95
N ASP A 108 -25.66 -21.22 -5.04
CA ASP A 108 -25.68 -22.54 -5.66
C ASP A 108 -24.90 -23.56 -4.83
N ALA A 109 -25.49 -24.73 -4.57
CA ALA A 109 -24.86 -25.83 -3.86
C ALA A 109 -24.31 -26.88 -4.85
N GLY A 110 -23.09 -26.67 -5.35
CA GLY A 110 -22.38 -27.65 -6.18
C GLY A 110 -22.63 -27.52 -7.68
N LYS A 111 -22.31 -28.58 -8.44
CA LYS A 111 -22.31 -28.57 -9.93
C LYS A 111 -23.47 -29.33 -10.57
N THR A 112 -24.13 -30.19 -9.80
CA THR A 112 -25.16 -31.11 -10.28
C THR A 112 -26.50 -30.73 -9.69
N THR A 113 -27.48 -30.49 -10.56
CA THR A 113 -28.85 -30.11 -10.18
C THR A 113 -29.85 -31.09 -10.77
N PHE A 114 -31.11 -31.00 -10.39
CA PHE A 114 -32.16 -31.80 -11.01
C PHE A 114 -32.24 -31.57 -12.54
N ARG A 115 -31.79 -30.41 -13.04
CA ARG A 115 -31.69 -30.12 -14.48
C ARG A 115 -30.58 -30.93 -15.17
N THR A 116 -29.48 -31.22 -14.48
CA THR A 116 -28.40 -32.09 -14.99
C THR A 116 -28.88 -33.53 -15.19
N GLU A 117 -29.80 -34.00 -14.33
CA GLU A 117 -30.43 -35.31 -14.51
C GLU A 117 -31.39 -35.34 -15.71
N MET A 118 -32.10 -34.23 -15.96
CA MET A 118 -33.01 -34.08 -17.10
C MET A 118 -32.27 -33.91 -18.45
N TYR A 119 -31.11 -33.25 -18.44
CA TYR A 119 -30.29 -33.02 -19.62
C TYR A 119 -28.81 -33.01 -19.26
N ALA A 120 -28.08 -34.05 -19.66
CA ALA A 120 -26.69 -34.27 -19.27
C ALA A 120 -25.73 -33.16 -19.73
N ASP A 121 -26.05 -32.48 -20.83
CA ASP A 121 -25.25 -31.38 -21.37
C ASP A 121 -25.65 -30.00 -20.78
N TYR A 122 -26.55 -29.95 -19.79
CA TYR A 122 -26.93 -28.69 -19.13
C TYR A 122 -25.71 -28.04 -18.45
N LYS A 123 -25.48 -26.76 -18.74
CA LYS A 123 -24.28 -25.98 -18.35
C LYS A 123 -22.93 -26.60 -18.80
N ALA A 124 -22.95 -27.58 -19.71
CA ALA A 124 -21.74 -28.14 -20.30
C ALA A 124 -21.01 -27.09 -21.13
N GLY A 125 -19.68 -27.02 -20.97
CA GLY A 125 -18.84 -26.04 -21.66
C GLY A 125 -18.67 -24.69 -20.94
N ARG A 126 -19.30 -24.47 -19.78
CA ARG A 126 -18.98 -23.30 -18.93
C ARG A 126 -17.50 -23.33 -18.53
N ALA A 127 -16.86 -22.16 -18.56
CA ALA A 127 -15.49 -22.00 -18.10
C ALA A 127 -15.37 -22.38 -16.62
N LYS A 128 -14.24 -22.95 -16.22
CA LYS A 128 -13.98 -23.23 -14.80
C LYS A 128 -13.94 -21.91 -14.02
N THR A 129 -14.62 -21.88 -12.88
CA THR A 129 -14.55 -20.77 -11.92
C THR A 129 -13.08 -20.49 -11.56
N PRO A 130 -12.60 -19.24 -11.70
CA PRO A 130 -11.25 -18.86 -11.32
C PRO A 130 -10.95 -19.23 -9.87
N GLU A 131 -9.73 -19.69 -9.60
CA GLU A 131 -9.34 -20.12 -8.24
C GLU A 131 -9.34 -18.95 -7.26
N GLU A 132 -8.91 -17.78 -7.74
CA GLU A 132 -8.90 -16.50 -7.03
C GLU A 132 -10.31 -16.03 -6.64
N PHE A 133 -11.34 -16.45 -7.38
CA PHE A 133 -12.72 -16.18 -7.00
C PHE A 133 -13.25 -17.22 -6.02
N ARG A 134 -12.91 -18.49 -6.22
CA ARG A 134 -13.39 -19.61 -5.39
C ARG A 134 -12.95 -19.47 -3.93
N GLU A 135 -11.73 -19.00 -3.68
CA GLU A 135 -11.21 -18.80 -2.31
C GLU A 135 -11.96 -17.71 -1.52
N GLN A 136 -12.72 -16.84 -2.18
CA GLN A 136 -13.42 -15.70 -1.55
C GLN A 136 -14.82 -16.04 -1.01
N PHE A 137 -15.44 -17.14 -1.45
CA PHE A 137 -16.80 -17.50 -1.06
C PHE A 137 -17.01 -17.70 0.45
N PRO A 138 -16.12 -18.39 1.19
CA PRO A 138 -16.27 -18.54 2.64
C PRO A 138 -16.35 -17.18 3.34
N TYR A 139 -15.51 -16.23 2.95
CA TYR A 139 -15.46 -14.89 3.53
C TYR A 139 -16.65 -14.02 3.16
N ILE A 140 -17.26 -14.22 1.98
CA ILE A 140 -18.54 -13.59 1.64
C ILE A 140 -19.65 -14.07 2.60
N ARG A 141 -19.66 -15.35 2.98
CA ARG A 141 -20.63 -15.91 3.93
C ARG A 141 -20.40 -15.40 5.35
N GLU A 142 -19.14 -15.31 5.77
CA GLU A 142 -18.76 -14.70 7.05
C GLU A 142 -19.17 -13.22 7.10
N MET A 143 -18.95 -12.48 6.02
CA MET A 143 -19.38 -11.09 5.90
C MET A 143 -20.91 -10.94 6.00
N LEU A 144 -21.67 -11.78 5.30
CA LEU A 144 -23.13 -11.78 5.39
C LEU A 144 -23.61 -12.05 6.81
N THR A 145 -22.99 -13.03 7.48
CA THR A 145 -23.28 -13.35 8.89
C THR A 145 -22.99 -12.14 9.79
N ALA A 146 -21.84 -11.50 9.63
CA ALA A 146 -21.46 -10.31 10.40
C ALA A 146 -22.34 -9.08 10.09
N LEU A 147 -22.91 -9.00 8.88
CA LEU A 147 -23.89 -7.97 8.52
C LEU A 147 -25.30 -8.28 9.05
N GLY A 148 -25.54 -9.45 9.65
CA GLY A 148 -26.87 -9.86 10.11
C GLY A 148 -27.81 -10.24 8.96
N ILE A 149 -27.25 -10.70 7.83
CA ILE A 149 -27.98 -11.09 6.62
C ILE A 149 -27.94 -12.61 6.47
N ALA A 150 -29.12 -13.22 6.38
CA ALA A 150 -29.24 -14.65 6.17
C ALA A 150 -28.78 -15.05 4.76
N TYR A 151 -28.15 -16.22 4.65
CA TYR A 151 -27.86 -16.86 3.37
C TYR A 151 -28.26 -18.33 3.39
N TYR A 152 -28.58 -18.88 2.22
CA TYR A 152 -29.06 -20.26 2.09
C TYR A 152 -28.56 -20.92 0.81
N GLU A 153 -28.28 -22.21 0.89
CA GLU A 153 -27.88 -23.07 -0.24
C GLU A 153 -28.58 -24.43 -0.10
N LEU A 154 -28.99 -25.03 -1.22
CA LEU A 154 -29.74 -26.29 -1.22
C LEU A 154 -29.17 -27.24 -2.27
N GLU A 155 -28.68 -28.41 -1.84
CA GLU A 155 -28.12 -29.42 -2.74
C GLU A 155 -29.16 -29.85 -3.80
N HIS A 156 -28.70 -30.03 -5.04
CA HIS A 156 -29.51 -30.34 -6.23
C HIS A 156 -30.41 -29.22 -6.79
N TYR A 157 -30.46 -28.05 -6.15
CA TYR A 157 -31.23 -26.89 -6.58
C TYR A 157 -30.33 -25.66 -6.78
N GLU A 158 -30.77 -24.72 -7.61
CA GLU A 158 -30.03 -23.49 -7.91
C GLU A 158 -30.49 -22.33 -7.04
N ALA A 159 -29.67 -21.28 -6.93
CA ALA A 159 -30.04 -20.05 -6.22
C ALA A 159 -31.38 -19.49 -6.73
N ASP A 160 -31.62 -19.57 -8.04
CA ASP A 160 -32.84 -19.10 -8.69
C ASP A 160 -34.10 -19.84 -8.20
N ASP A 161 -33.98 -21.15 -7.93
CA ASP A 161 -35.10 -21.97 -7.45
C ASP A 161 -35.43 -21.68 -5.98
N ILE A 162 -34.41 -21.35 -5.17
CA ILE A 162 -34.58 -20.90 -3.78
C ILE A 162 -35.31 -19.56 -3.76
N ILE A 163 -34.84 -18.60 -4.58
CA ILE A 163 -35.43 -17.27 -4.73
C ILE A 163 -36.88 -17.37 -5.21
N GLY A 164 -37.14 -18.15 -6.27
CA GLY A 164 -38.49 -18.36 -6.79
C GLY A 164 -39.44 -19.00 -5.78
N THR A 165 -38.93 -19.89 -4.93
CA THR A 165 -39.75 -20.49 -3.86
C THR A 165 -40.11 -19.47 -2.78
N LEU A 166 -39.18 -18.63 -2.33
CA LEU A 166 -39.42 -17.60 -1.32
C LEU A 166 -40.29 -16.46 -1.83
N ASP A 167 -40.12 -16.06 -3.08
CA ASP A 167 -40.99 -15.11 -3.77
C ASP A 167 -42.45 -15.58 -3.72
N LYS A 168 -42.71 -16.82 -4.15
CA LYS A 168 -44.07 -17.40 -4.12
C LYS A 168 -44.56 -17.75 -2.72
N MET A 169 -43.70 -17.89 -1.73
CA MET A 169 -44.10 -17.95 -0.32
C MET A 169 -44.61 -16.59 0.17
N ALA A 170 -43.93 -15.50 -0.18
CA ALA A 170 -44.31 -14.14 0.22
C ALA A 170 -45.71 -13.74 -0.27
N GLU A 171 -46.10 -14.18 -1.47
CA GLU A 171 -47.46 -14.00 -2.02
C GLU A 171 -48.57 -14.68 -1.20
N ARG A 172 -48.24 -15.72 -0.43
CA ARG A 172 -49.21 -16.55 0.30
C ARG A 172 -49.40 -16.11 1.76
N THR A 173 -48.75 -15.03 2.16
CA THR A 173 -48.81 -14.51 3.54
C THR A 173 -50.00 -13.58 3.76
N GLU A 174 -50.42 -13.43 5.02
CA GLU A 174 -51.50 -12.50 5.40
C GLU A 174 -51.06 -11.02 5.31
N VAL A 175 -49.75 -10.75 5.48
CA VAL A 175 -49.15 -9.41 5.37
C VAL A 175 -48.52 -9.27 3.98
N PRO A 176 -49.00 -8.35 3.13
CA PRO A 176 -48.47 -8.22 1.77
C PRO A 176 -46.99 -7.82 1.77
N PHE A 177 -46.20 -8.43 0.87
CA PHE A 177 -44.81 -8.10 0.65
C PHE A 177 -44.63 -7.30 -0.65
N ASP A 178 -43.72 -6.33 -0.65
CA ASP A 178 -43.10 -5.80 -1.85
C ASP A 178 -41.73 -6.48 -2.01
N VAL A 179 -41.57 -7.25 -3.08
CA VAL A 179 -40.40 -8.11 -3.31
C VAL A 179 -39.47 -7.46 -4.34
N THR A 180 -38.19 -7.36 -4.01
CA THR A 180 -37.12 -6.97 -4.93
C THR A 180 -36.17 -8.15 -5.07
N ILE A 181 -36.06 -8.69 -6.29
CA ILE A 181 -35.11 -9.75 -6.64
C ILE A 181 -33.92 -9.10 -7.35
N VAL A 182 -32.69 -9.41 -6.94
CA VAL A 182 -31.48 -8.87 -7.58
C VAL A 182 -30.61 -10.00 -8.12
N SER A 183 -30.28 -9.97 -9.41
CA SER A 183 -29.36 -10.93 -10.04
C SER A 183 -28.57 -10.31 -11.20
N GLY A 184 -27.53 -11.01 -11.64
CA GLY A 184 -26.87 -10.78 -12.93
C GLY A 184 -27.43 -11.64 -14.07
N ASP A 185 -28.31 -12.59 -13.76
CA ASP A 185 -28.98 -13.49 -14.70
C ASP A 185 -30.41 -13.02 -15.00
N LYS A 186 -30.79 -13.09 -16.28
CA LYS A 186 -32.10 -12.66 -16.76
C LYS A 186 -33.19 -13.70 -16.53
N ASP A 187 -32.84 -14.92 -16.14
CA ASP A 187 -33.83 -15.99 -16.00
C ASP A 187 -34.85 -15.70 -14.88
N LEU A 188 -34.42 -14.99 -13.84
CA LEU A 188 -35.29 -14.52 -12.76
C LEU A 188 -36.36 -13.52 -13.20
N ILE A 189 -36.25 -12.90 -14.39
CA ILE A 189 -37.28 -11.99 -14.94
C ILE A 189 -38.64 -12.69 -15.04
N GLN A 190 -38.66 -14.02 -15.18
CA GLN A 190 -39.90 -14.80 -15.23
C GLN A 190 -40.75 -14.69 -13.93
N LEU A 191 -40.15 -14.26 -12.82
CA LEU A 191 -40.83 -14.07 -11.53
C LEU A 191 -41.46 -12.68 -11.37
N ALA A 192 -41.19 -11.73 -12.28
CA ALA A 192 -41.72 -10.37 -12.15
C ALA A 192 -43.26 -10.35 -12.24
N ASP A 193 -43.92 -9.66 -11.30
CA ASP A 193 -45.37 -9.52 -11.26
C ASP A 193 -45.78 -8.14 -10.67
N GLU A 194 -47.00 -8.03 -10.11
CA GLU A 194 -47.50 -6.79 -9.52
C GLU A 194 -46.79 -6.39 -8.22
N ASN A 195 -46.25 -7.37 -7.47
CA ASN A 195 -45.57 -7.16 -6.19
C ASN A 195 -44.07 -7.49 -6.25
N THR A 196 -43.61 -8.15 -7.30
CA THR A 196 -42.21 -8.56 -7.48
C THR A 196 -41.54 -7.80 -8.62
N VAL A 197 -40.47 -7.08 -8.29
CA VAL A 197 -39.59 -6.39 -9.24
C VAL A 197 -38.28 -7.14 -9.33
N VAL A 198 -37.82 -7.42 -10.56
CA VAL A 198 -36.55 -8.11 -10.81
C VAL A 198 -35.53 -7.12 -11.33
N GLU A 199 -34.42 -6.95 -10.63
CA GLU A 199 -33.35 -6.04 -10.97
C GLU A 199 -32.13 -6.79 -11.52
N ILE A 200 -31.79 -6.49 -12.77
CA ILE A 200 -30.64 -7.08 -13.44
C ILE A 200 -29.45 -6.12 -13.45
N SER A 201 -28.31 -6.56 -12.93
CA SER A 201 -27.08 -5.77 -12.96
C SER A 201 -26.59 -5.52 -14.40
N LYS A 202 -26.33 -4.25 -14.74
CA LYS A 202 -25.86 -3.83 -16.08
C LYS A 202 -24.34 -3.76 -16.18
N LYS A 203 -23.73 -2.73 -15.58
CA LYS A 203 -22.31 -2.41 -15.72
C LYS A 203 -21.76 -1.85 -14.41
N GLY A 204 -20.64 -2.38 -13.94
CA GLY A 204 -20.03 -1.95 -12.69
C GLY A 204 -20.80 -2.45 -11.46
N VAL A 205 -20.68 -1.71 -10.35
CA VAL A 205 -21.07 -2.14 -8.99
C VAL A 205 -22.44 -1.56 -8.55
N ALA A 206 -23.04 -0.62 -9.29
CA ALA A 206 -24.23 0.11 -8.81
C ALA A 206 -25.33 0.39 -9.86
N GLU A 207 -25.20 -0.08 -11.10
CA GLU A 207 -26.23 0.15 -12.13
C GLU A 207 -27.11 -1.09 -12.31
N PHE A 208 -28.39 -0.96 -11.93
CA PHE A 208 -29.42 -1.99 -12.09
C PHE A 208 -30.48 -1.56 -13.10
N GLU A 209 -31.05 -2.55 -13.80
CA GLU A 209 -32.20 -2.37 -14.67
C GLU A 209 -33.40 -3.11 -14.07
N GLU A 210 -34.45 -2.38 -13.74
CA GLU A 210 -35.68 -2.90 -13.16
C GLU A 210 -36.59 -3.51 -14.24
N PHE A 211 -37.00 -4.76 -14.04
CA PHE A 211 -37.95 -5.48 -14.86
C PHE A 211 -39.24 -5.68 -14.08
N THR A 212 -40.27 -4.96 -14.53
CA THR A 212 -41.67 -5.17 -14.16
C THR A 212 -42.42 -5.76 -15.35
N PRO A 213 -43.62 -6.34 -15.18
CA PRO A 213 -44.44 -6.81 -16.30
C PRO A 213 -44.69 -5.72 -17.36
N ALA A 214 -44.90 -4.47 -16.92
CA ALA A 214 -45.09 -3.32 -17.81
C ALA A 214 -43.83 -3.00 -18.62
N TYR A 215 -42.67 -2.99 -17.95
CA TYR A 215 -41.39 -2.72 -18.61
C TYR A 215 -40.99 -3.83 -19.59
N LEU A 216 -41.24 -5.09 -19.24
CA LEU A 216 -41.00 -6.23 -20.13
C LEU A 216 -41.88 -6.16 -21.39
N MET A 217 -43.14 -5.79 -21.22
CA MET A 217 -44.07 -5.58 -22.33
C MET A 217 -43.64 -4.41 -23.23
N GLU A 218 -43.22 -3.29 -22.65
CA GLU A 218 -42.71 -2.14 -23.41
C GLU A 218 -41.44 -2.49 -24.21
N LYS A 219 -40.49 -3.18 -23.57
CA LYS A 219 -39.16 -3.44 -24.13
C LYS A 219 -39.13 -4.61 -25.10
N MET A 220 -39.88 -5.67 -24.81
CA MET A 220 -39.81 -6.94 -25.53
C MET A 220 -41.16 -7.38 -26.14
N GLY A 221 -42.27 -6.74 -25.77
CA GLY A 221 -43.61 -7.15 -26.21
C GLY A 221 -44.12 -8.45 -25.57
N LEU A 222 -43.48 -8.88 -24.47
CA LEU A 222 -43.76 -10.16 -23.82
C LEU A 222 -44.21 -9.98 -22.36
N THR A 223 -44.99 -10.96 -21.91
CA THR A 223 -45.24 -11.21 -20.48
C THR A 223 -44.14 -12.08 -19.88
N PRO A 224 -43.98 -12.10 -18.53
CA PRO A 224 -42.99 -12.94 -17.85
C PRO A 224 -43.08 -14.44 -18.23
N ASN A 225 -44.28 -14.98 -18.36
CA ASN A 225 -44.49 -16.37 -18.80
C ASN A 225 -44.02 -16.63 -20.24
N GLN A 226 -44.24 -15.67 -21.15
CA GLN A 226 -43.79 -15.77 -22.54
C GLN A 226 -42.27 -15.64 -22.68
N PHE A 227 -41.58 -15.09 -21.68
CA PHE A 227 -40.12 -15.05 -21.65
C PHE A 227 -39.52 -16.46 -21.59
N ILE A 228 -40.15 -17.36 -20.84
CA ILE A 228 -39.79 -18.79 -20.77
C ILE A 228 -40.00 -19.45 -22.14
N ASP A 229 -41.13 -19.18 -22.78
CA ASP A 229 -41.42 -19.71 -24.11
C ASP A 229 -40.42 -19.21 -25.17
N LEU A 230 -39.97 -17.96 -25.05
CA LEU A 230 -38.94 -17.42 -25.93
C LEU A 230 -37.61 -18.17 -25.79
N LYS A 231 -37.18 -18.42 -24.55
CA LYS A 231 -35.99 -19.23 -24.24
C LYS A 231 -36.13 -20.66 -24.77
N ALA A 232 -37.30 -21.28 -24.63
CA ALA A 232 -37.58 -22.59 -25.17
C ALA A 232 -37.43 -22.65 -26.70
N LEU A 233 -37.86 -21.61 -27.41
CA LEU A 233 -37.78 -21.52 -28.87
C LEU A 233 -36.36 -21.21 -29.37
N MET A 234 -35.65 -20.29 -28.73
CA MET A 234 -34.34 -19.83 -29.22
C MET A 234 -33.13 -20.56 -28.61
N GLY A 235 -33.35 -21.29 -27.51
CA GLY A 235 -32.30 -21.88 -26.68
C GLY A 235 -31.53 -20.87 -25.84
N ASP A 236 -30.62 -21.37 -25.00
CA ASP A 236 -29.70 -20.55 -24.22
C ASP A 236 -28.28 -21.09 -24.30
N LYS A 237 -27.37 -20.27 -24.82
CA LYS A 237 -25.95 -20.63 -24.94
C LYS A 237 -25.20 -20.58 -23.61
N SER A 238 -25.66 -19.79 -22.64
CA SER A 238 -25.03 -19.67 -21.31
C SER A 238 -25.19 -20.96 -20.50
N ASP A 239 -26.37 -21.56 -20.62
CA ASP A 239 -26.80 -22.77 -19.90
C ASP A 239 -26.76 -24.02 -20.76
N ASN A 240 -26.33 -23.86 -22.01
CA ASN A 240 -26.36 -24.91 -23.03
C ASN A 240 -27.78 -25.52 -23.19
N ILE A 241 -28.83 -24.73 -22.99
CA ILE A 241 -30.22 -25.13 -23.22
C ILE A 241 -30.45 -25.16 -24.73
N PRO A 242 -30.88 -26.29 -25.30
CA PRO A 242 -31.14 -26.38 -26.72
C PRO A 242 -32.34 -25.51 -27.13
N GLY A 243 -32.44 -25.15 -28.40
CA GLY A 243 -33.60 -24.42 -28.94
C GLY A 243 -34.11 -25.07 -30.21
N VAL A 244 -35.17 -24.53 -30.81
CA VAL A 244 -35.62 -24.98 -32.13
C VAL A 244 -34.62 -24.51 -33.19
N THR A 245 -34.21 -25.42 -34.06
CA THR A 245 -33.19 -25.19 -35.08
C THR A 245 -33.55 -23.97 -35.93
N LYS A 246 -32.61 -23.03 -36.04
CA LYS A 246 -32.74 -21.77 -36.82
C LYS A 246 -33.89 -20.85 -36.37
N ILE A 247 -34.42 -21.03 -35.16
CA ILE A 247 -35.26 -20.03 -34.50
C ILE A 247 -34.39 -19.27 -33.52
N GLY A 248 -34.25 -17.97 -33.75
CA GLY A 248 -33.58 -17.05 -32.82
C GLY A 248 -34.59 -16.05 -32.24
N GLU A 249 -34.13 -15.19 -31.35
CA GLU A 249 -34.95 -14.19 -30.63
C GLU A 249 -36.00 -13.49 -31.49
N LYS A 250 -35.61 -12.92 -32.64
CA LYS A 250 -36.54 -12.20 -33.53
C LYS A 250 -37.69 -13.07 -34.07
N THR A 251 -37.39 -14.31 -34.42
CA THR A 251 -38.38 -15.25 -34.96
C THR A 251 -39.27 -15.78 -33.83
N GLY A 252 -38.69 -16.07 -32.66
CA GLY A 252 -39.43 -16.48 -31.46
C GLY A 252 -40.42 -15.42 -31.00
N LEU A 253 -40.00 -14.15 -30.91
CA LEU A 253 -40.87 -13.02 -30.56
C LEU A 253 -42.07 -12.91 -31.51
N LYS A 254 -41.84 -13.02 -32.82
CA LYS A 254 -42.91 -12.97 -33.81
C LYS A 254 -43.94 -14.08 -33.60
N LEU A 255 -43.48 -15.30 -33.35
CA LEU A 255 -44.37 -16.45 -33.10
C LEU A 255 -45.17 -16.28 -31.82
N LEU A 256 -44.56 -15.77 -30.74
CA LEU A 256 -45.24 -15.56 -29.46
C LEU A 256 -46.25 -14.40 -29.50
N HIS A 257 -45.98 -13.35 -30.26
CA HIS A 257 -46.98 -12.28 -30.48
C HIS A 257 -48.20 -12.78 -31.26
N GLU A 258 -48.02 -13.73 -32.18
CA GLU A 258 -49.10 -14.25 -33.03
C GLU A 258 -49.91 -15.35 -32.33
N PHE A 259 -49.25 -16.25 -31.58
CA PHE A 259 -49.86 -17.47 -31.04
C PHE A 259 -49.91 -17.53 -29.51
N GLY A 260 -49.42 -16.50 -28.81
CA GLY A 260 -49.54 -16.36 -27.36
C GLY A 260 -48.51 -17.16 -26.56
N SER A 261 -48.39 -18.47 -26.75
CA SER A 261 -47.48 -19.33 -25.99
C SER A 261 -46.81 -20.40 -26.84
N LEU A 262 -45.84 -21.13 -26.27
CA LEU A 262 -45.25 -22.30 -26.92
C LEU A 262 -46.33 -23.33 -27.32
N GLU A 263 -47.26 -23.61 -26.41
CA GLU A 263 -48.39 -24.51 -26.65
C GLU A 263 -49.26 -23.97 -27.78
N GLY A 264 -49.60 -22.68 -27.77
CA GLY A 264 -50.40 -22.05 -28.82
C GLY A 264 -49.75 -22.14 -30.20
N ILE A 265 -48.42 -22.06 -30.29
CA ILE A 265 -47.68 -22.28 -31.55
C ILE A 265 -47.89 -23.71 -32.04
N TYR A 266 -47.74 -24.71 -31.17
CA TYR A 266 -47.86 -26.13 -31.53
C TYR A 266 -49.30 -26.58 -31.77
N GLU A 267 -50.30 -25.95 -31.17
CA GLU A 267 -51.72 -26.15 -31.50
C GLU A 267 -52.05 -25.69 -32.93
N HIS A 268 -51.33 -24.70 -33.46
CA HIS A 268 -51.58 -24.10 -34.78
C HIS A 268 -50.53 -24.45 -35.84
N VAL A 269 -49.46 -25.17 -35.48
CA VAL A 269 -48.29 -25.43 -36.36
C VAL A 269 -48.67 -26.19 -37.64
N GLU A 270 -49.69 -27.05 -37.59
CA GLU A 270 -50.15 -27.80 -38.77
C GLU A 270 -50.70 -26.89 -39.88
N GLY A 271 -51.27 -25.73 -39.51
CA GLY A 271 -51.80 -24.73 -40.44
C GLY A 271 -50.72 -23.84 -41.08
N PHE A 272 -49.45 -23.96 -40.69
CA PHE A 272 -48.39 -23.10 -41.20
C PHE A 272 -48.09 -23.39 -42.67
N LYS A 273 -47.70 -22.37 -43.44
CA LYS A 273 -47.21 -22.53 -44.82
C LYS A 273 -45.97 -23.44 -44.83
N ALA A 274 -45.88 -24.29 -45.86
CA ALA A 274 -44.73 -25.17 -46.05
C ALA A 274 -43.43 -24.34 -46.10
N SER A 275 -42.56 -24.55 -45.12
CA SER A 275 -41.31 -23.80 -44.93
C SER A 275 -40.35 -24.58 -44.04
N LYS A 276 -39.05 -24.29 -44.13
CA LYS A 276 -38.03 -24.88 -43.24
C LYS A 276 -38.29 -24.57 -41.75
N MET A 277 -38.96 -23.47 -41.44
CA MET A 277 -39.35 -23.12 -40.08
C MET A 277 -40.40 -24.09 -39.52
N LYS A 278 -41.42 -24.43 -40.32
CA LYS A 278 -42.43 -25.44 -39.95
C LYS A 278 -41.80 -26.80 -39.72
N GLU A 279 -40.90 -27.21 -40.62
CA GLU A 279 -40.16 -28.47 -40.51
C GLU A 279 -39.32 -28.53 -39.22
N ASN A 280 -38.57 -27.47 -38.92
CA ASN A 280 -37.77 -27.40 -37.69
C ASN A 280 -38.64 -27.38 -36.43
N LEU A 281 -39.77 -26.65 -36.41
CA LEU A 281 -40.70 -26.66 -35.28
C LEU A 281 -41.23 -28.07 -35.00
N LEU A 282 -41.61 -28.81 -36.04
CA LEU A 282 -42.11 -30.18 -35.91
C LEU A 282 -41.02 -31.16 -35.47
N ASN A 283 -39.82 -31.09 -36.05
CA ASN A 283 -38.71 -31.99 -35.73
C ASN A 283 -38.17 -31.76 -34.31
N ASP A 284 -38.11 -30.50 -33.86
CA ASP A 284 -37.54 -30.13 -32.56
C ASP A 284 -38.63 -29.89 -31.50
N ARG A 285 -39.85 -30.43 -31.68
CA ARG A 285 -40.97 -30.25 -30.75
C ARG A 285 -40.63 -30.68 -29.33
N ASP A 286 -40.19 -31.92 -29.16
CA ASP A 286 -39.87 -32.47 -27.84
C ASP A 286 -38.72 -31.72 -27.18
N GLN A 287 -37.76 -31.26 -28.00
CA GLN A 287 -36.65 -30.42 -27.57
C GLN A 287 -37.13 -29.05 -27.07
N ALA A 288 -38.08 -28.40 -27.75
CA ALA A 288 -38.65 -27.13 -27.31
C ALA A 288 -39.36 -27.25 -25.95
N PHE A 289 -40.14 -28.32 -25.73
CA PHE A 289 -40.80 -28.56 -24.44
C PHE A 289 -39.82 -28.94 -23.33
N LEU A 290 -38.76 -29.71 -23.64
CA LEU A 290 -37.67 -29.96 -22.71
C LEU A 290 -36.98 -28.65 -22.32
N SER A 291 -36.67 -27.79 -23.29
CA SER A 291 -36.04 -26.49 -23.05
C SER A 291 -36.91 -25.55 -22.23
N LYS A 292 -38.24 -25.57 -22.43
CA LYS A 292 -39.19 -24.85 -21.58
C LYS A 292 -39.09 -25.34 -20.14
N THR A 293 -39.02 -26.65 -19.93
CA THR A 293 -38.88 -27.26 -18.59
C THR A 293 -37.56 -26.86 -17.94
N LEU A 294 -36.45 -26.92 -18.68
CA LEU A 294 -35.12 -26.55 -18.18
C LEU A 294 -35.02 -25.05 -17.82
N ALA A 295 -35.63 -24.17 -18.60
CA ALA A 295 -35.62 -22.72 -18.39
C ALA A 295 -36.61 -22.23 -17.31
N THR A 296 -37.57 -23.08 -16.90
CA THR A 296 -38.55 -22.71 -15.87
C THR A 296 -37.93 -22.81 -14.49
N ILE A 297 -38.08 -21.77 -13.67
CA ILE A 297 -37.64 -21.76 -12.27
C ILE A 297 -38.59 -22.61 -11.42
N ASN A 298 -38.03 -23.46 -10.56
CA ASN A 298 -38.82 -24.24 -9.62
C ASN A 298 -39.18 -23.39 -8.38
N THR A 299 -40.46 -23.05 -8.26
CA THR A 299 -41.00 -22.25 -7.15
C THR A 299 -41.53 -23.08 -5.97
N THR A 300 -41.21 -24.38 -5.95
CA THR A 300 -41.65 -25.35 -4.93
C THR A 300 -40.49 -26.19 -4.39
N SER A 301 -39.28 -25.61 -4.41
CA SER A 301 -38.08 -26.27 -3.91
C SER A 301 -38.22 -26.62 -2.42
N PRO A 302 -37.68 -27.76 -1.96
CA PRO A 302 -37.83 -28.22 -0.58
C PRO A 302 -36.89 -27.47 0.38
N ILE A 303 -37.02 -26.14 0.43
CA ILE A 303 -36.27 -25.28 1.37
C ILE A 303 -36.78 -25.51 2.80
N THR A 304 -35.88 -25.46 3.78
CA THR A 304 -36.22 -25.63 5.20
C THR A 304 -36.39 -24.30 5.94
N ILE A 305 -36.06 -23.19 5.30
CA ILE A 305 -36.19 -21.83 5.85
C ILE A 305 -37.51 -21.18 5.40
N GLY A 306 -38.05 -20.32 6.26
CA GLY A 306 -39.21 -19.48 5.98
C GLY A 306 -38.89 -17.99 5.98
N LEU A 307 -39.91 -17.16 5.79
CA LEU A 307 -39.77 -15.69 5.79
C LEU A 307 -39.37 -15.14 7.17
N ASP A 308 -39.80 -15.78 8.26
CA ASP A 308 -39.45 -15.35 9.62
C ASP A 308 -37.95 -15.56 9.93
N ASP A 309 -37.27 -16.47 9.23
CA ASP A 309 -35.85 -16.78 9.44
C ASP A 309 -34.92 -15.74 8.78
N ILE A 310 -35.47 -14.86 7.94
CA ILE A 310 -34.70 -13.92 7.11
C ILE A 310 -34.96 -12.45 7.49
N VAL A 311 -35.49 -12.20 8.69
CA VAL A 311 -35.67 -10.86 9.25
C VAL A 311 -34.33 -10.18 9.46
N TYR A 312 -34.18 -8.95 8.97
CA TYR A 312 -32.94 -8.18 9.10
C TYR A 312 -32.84 -7.50 10.47
N ASN A 313 -31.86 -7.89 11.29
CA ASN A 313 -31.66 -7.36 12.65
C ASN A 313 -30.49 -6.36 12.77
N GLY A 314 -29.81 -6.05 11.66
CA GLY A 314 -28.63 -5.17 11.65
C GLY A 314 -27.30 -5.90 11.88
N PRO A 315 -26.16 -5.20 11.67
CA PRO A 315 -24.83 -5.81 11.70
C PRO A 315 -24.29 -6.04 13.12
N ASP A 316 -23.55 -7.13 13.30
CA ASP A 316 -22.65 -7.33 14.43
C ASP A 316 -21.34 -6.57 14.17
N VAL A 317 -21.26 -5.38 14.75
CA VAL A 317 -20.13 -4.45 14.58
C VAL A 317 -18.79 -5.05 15.01
N ALA A 318 -18.77 -5.89 16.06
CA ALA A 318 -17.53 -6.47 16.58
C ALA A 318 -16.98 -7.52 15.60
N SER A 319 -17.83 -8.44 15.16
CA SER A 319 -17.46 -9.45 14.17
C SER A 319 -17.09 -8.83 12.82
N LEU A 320 -17.81 -7.77 12.41
CA LEU A 320 -17.55 -7.07 11.16
C LEU A 320 -16.22 -6.28 11.18
N SER A 321 -15.90 -5.63 12.30
CA SER A 321 -14.62 -4.94 12.49
C SER A 321 -13.44 -5.91 12.37
N LYS A 322 -13.54 -7.08 13.02
CA LYS A 322 -12.52 -8.13 12.94
C LYS A 322 -12.33 -8.65 11.52
N LEU A 323 -13.44 -8.90 10.80
CA LEU A 323 -13.38 -9.32 9.40
C LEU A 323 -12.73 -8.25 8.51
N TYR A 324 -13.02 -6.96 8.75
CA TYR A 324 -12.38 -5.88 7.99
C TYR A 324 -10.89 -5.74 8.26
N ASP A 325 -10.43 -6.03 9.48
CA ASP A 325 -9.01 -6.13 9.77
C ASP A 325 -8.37 -7.31 9.04
N GLU A 326 -9.02 -8.48 9.06
CA GLU A 326 -8.52 -9.66 8.36
C GLU A 326 -8.43 -9.45 6.84
N MET A 327 -9.35 -8.66 6.26
CA MET A 327 -9.42 -8.38 4.83
C MET A 327 -8.67 -7.09 4.41
N ASP A 328 -8.01 -6.39 5.33
CA ASP A 328 -7.37 -5.07 5.13
C ASP A 328 -8.30 -3.98 4.59
N PHE A 329 -9.59 -4.02 4.95
CA PHE A 329 -10.59 -3.04 4.51
C PHE A 329 -10.62 -1.78 5.38
N VAL A 330 -9.48 -1.08 5.45
CA VAL A 330 -9.27 0.13 6.28
C VAL A 330 -10.36 1.19 6.06
N GLN A 331 -10.79 1.39 4.81
CA GLN A 331 -11.84 2.37 4.49
C GLN A 331 -13.22 1.95 4.99
N LEU A 332 -13.57 0.66 4.89
CA LEU A 332 -14.85 0.15 5.39
C LEU A 332 -14.88 0.16 6.91
N LYS A 333 -13.77 -0.20 7.56
CA LYS A 333 -13.61 -0.09 9.02
C LYS A 333 -13.74 1.34 9.52
N LYS A 334 -13.15 2.31 8.82
CA LYS A 334 -13.33 3.73 9.15
C LYS A 334 -14.79 4.17 9.00
N GLY A 335 -15.48 3.67 7.98
CA GLY A 335 -16.92 3.89 7.80
C GLY A 335 -17.75 3.34 8.95
N LEU A 336 -17.38 2.18 9.49
CA LEU A 336 -18.00 1.54 10.65
C LEU A 336 -17.86 2.41 11.93
N ALA A 337 -16.66 2.94 12.17
CA ALA A 337 -16.38 3.85 13.29
C ALA A 337 -17.18 5.17 13.22
N SER A 338 -17.63 5.57 12.03
CA SER A 338 -18.43 6.78 11.82
C SER A 338 -19.92 6.58 12.19
N GLN A 339 -20.37 5.33 12.34
CA GLN A 339 -21.75 4.96 12.66
C GLN A 339 -21.92 4.50 14.12
N MET A 340 -20.82 4.22 14.82
CA MET A 340 -20.85 4.02 16.26
C MET A 340 -21.13 5.36 16.95
N PRO A 341 -21.98 5.41 17.98
CA PRO A 341 -21.99 6.54 18.90
C PRO A 341 -20.55 6.74 19.35
N GLN A 342 -19.99 7.92 19.14
CA GLN A 342 -18.68 8.29 19.65
C GLN A 342 -18.80 8.17 21.18
N GLU A 343 -18.32 7.07 21.75
CA GLU A 343 -18.18 6.96 23.21
C GLU A 343 -17.39 8.19 23.64
N ALA A 344 -17.94 8.94 24.58
CA ALA A 344 -17.30 10.14 25.08
C ALA A 344 -15.90 9.76 25.55
N ILE A 345 -14.87 10.19 24.81
CA ILE A 345 -13.48 9.92 25.16
C ILE A 345 -13.30 10.43 26.59
N ALA A 346 -12.92 9.54 27.51
CA ALA A 346 -12.77 9.86 28.91
C ALA A 346 -11.91 11.12 29.07
N ALA A 347 -12.40 12.08 29.86
CA ALA A 347 -11.67 13.33 30.08
C ALA A 347 -10.40 13.03 30.89
N VAL A 348 -9.24 13.39 30.33
CA VAL A 348 -7.95 13.34 31.03
C VAL A 348 -7.82 14.61 31.86
N SER A 349 -7.51 14.47 33.15
CA SER A 349 -7.24 15.63 34.00
C SER A 349 -5.86 16.20 33.67
N TYR A 350 -5.77 17.52 33.50
CA TYR A 350 -4.51 18.21 33.26
C TYR A 350 -4.56 19.63 33.85
N GLN A 351 -3.38 20.19 34.09
CA GLN A 351 -3.18 21.57 34.51
C GLN A 351 -2.56 22.38 33.36
N GLU A 352 -3.23 23.45 32.95
CA GLU A 352 -2.60 24.45 32.09
C GLU A 352 -1.58 25.27 32.90
N VAL A 353 -0.33 25.31 32.45
CA VAL A 353 0.74 26.01 33.14
C VAL A 353 1.09 27.31 32.42
N THR A 354 0.97 28.43 33.15
CA THR A 354 1.35 29.78 32.70
C THR A 354 2.48 30.38 33.53
N SER A 355 2.92 29.70 34.59
CA SER A 355 4.03 30.10 35.47
C SER A 355 4.64 28.87 36.11
N LEU A 356 5.96 28.86 36.29
CA LEU A 356 6.68 27.67 36.75
C LEU A 356 7.07 27.72 38.22
N SER A 357 7.12 26.54 38.83
CA SER A 357 7.67 26.27 40.16
C SER A 357 8.33 24.90 40.18
N ASP A 358 9.27 24.68 41.11
CA ASP A 358 10.06 23.44 41.18
C ASP A 358 9.19 22.17 41.39
N ASP A 359 8.03 22.30 42.02
CA ASP A 359 7.10 21.20 42.30
C ASP A 359 6.36 20.65 41.07
N LEU A 360 6.48 21.31 39.91
CA LEU A 360 5.90 20.86 38.64
C LEU A 360 6.76 19.82 37.91
N PHE A 361 7.94 19.47 38.44
CA PHE A 361 8.91 18.61 37.77
C PHE A 361 9.29 17.40 38.61
N SER A 362 9.51 16.28 37.92
CA SER A 362 9.96 15.00 38.46
C SER A 362 11.01 14.38 37.54
N ASP A 363 11.91 13.57 38.09
CA ASP A 363 12.87 12.78 37.29
C ASP A 363 12.17 11.70 36.44
N GLU A 364 10.88 11.43 36.69
CA GLU A 364 10.04 10.51 35.93
C GLU A 364 9.27 11.17 34.77
N ASP A 365 9.39 12.49 34.61
CA ASP A 365 8.63 13.24 33.62
C ASP A 365 8.86 12.75 32.19
N ILE A 366 7.77 12.61 31.43
CA ILE A 366 7.82 12.43 29.97
C ILE A 366 7.40 13.72 29.29
N PHE A 367 8.26 14.24 28.43
CA PHE A 367 8.04 15.48 27.68
C PHE A 367 7.48 15.18 26.28
N TYR A 368 6.60 16.05 25.79
CA TYR A 368 6.07 16.01 24.44
C TYR A 368 5.99 17.43 23.85
N PHE A 369 6.60 17.62 22.68
CA PHE A 369 6.58 18.88 21.92
C PHE A 369 5.81 18.67 20.62
N GLU A 370 4.78 19.48 20.41
CA GLU A 370 3.88 19.36 19.27
C GLU A 370 4.29 20.30 18.14
N VAL A 371 4.21 19.78 16.92
CA VAL A 371 4.44 20.53 15.67
C VAL A 371 3.29 20.29 14.72
N LEU A 372 3.03 21.24 13.83
CA LEU A 372 1.91 21.11 12.91
C LEU A 372 2.23 20.14 11.76
N ARG A 373 3.46 20.11 11.25
CA ARG A 373 3.89 19.17 10.17
C ARG A 373 5.14 18.40 10.57
N ASP A 374 5.47 17.39 9.77
CA ASP A 374 6.52 16.44 10.14
C ASP A 374 7.93 17.04 10.12
N ASN A 375 8.21 18.00 9.22
CA ASN A 375 9.56 18.54 9.05
C ASN A 375 9.91 19.55 10.16
N TYR A 376 10.38 19.03 11.27
CA TYR A 376 10.76 19.79 12.46
C TYR A 376 11.99 20.72 12.31
N HIS A 377 12.66 20.76 11.15
CA HIS A 377 13.62 21.85 10.84
C HIS A 377 12.93 23.12 10.33
N ARG A 378 11.66 23.02 9.91
CA ARG A 378 10.90 24.11 9.30
C ARG A 378 9.64 24.48 10.06
N GLU A 379 9.33 23.75 11.12
CA GLU A 379 8.13 23.91 11.91
C GLU A 379 8.48 24.45 13.30
N ASP A 380 7.58 25.26 13.84
CA ASP A 380 7.67 25.78 15.20
C ASP A 380 6.86 24.89 16.16
N ILE A 381 7.23 24.91 17.45
CA ILE A 381 6.45 24.26 18.50
C ILE A 381 5.12 25.01 18.65
N ILE A 382 3.99 24.31 18.55
CA ILE A 382 2.65 24.92 18.71
C ILE A 382 2.09 24.75 20.13
N GLY A 383 2.66 23.82 20.90
CA GLY A 383 2.32 23.54 22.28
C GLY A 383 3.21 22.41 22.80
N PHE A 384 3.30 22.30 24.13
CA PHE A 384 4.08 21.26 24.78
C PHE A 384 3.38 20.79 26.04
N ALA A 385 3.71 19.57 26.45
CA ALA A 385 3.16 18.93 27.63
C ALA A 385 4.21 18.06 28.30
N TRP A 386 4.07 17.86 29.60
CA TRP A 386 4.88 16.93 30.38
C TRP A 386 4.08 16.39 31.56
N GLY A 387 4.57 15.34 32.20
CA GLY A 387 3.90 14.81 33.37
C GLY A 387 4.54 13.55 33.91
N HIS A 388 4.09 13.15 35.10
CA HIS A 388 4.49 11.95 35.82
C HIS A 388 3.31 11.42 36.64
N GLY A 389 3.19 10.09 36.75
CA GLY A 389 2.06 9.45 37.42
C GLY A 389 0.71 9.92 36.85
N GLU A 390 -0.13 10.53 37.69
CA GLU A 390 -1.43 11.10 37.28
C GLU A 390 -1.38 12.64 37.07
N GLN A 391 -0.22 13.27 37.23
CA GLN A 391 -0.06 14.71 37.07
C GLN A 391 0.38 15.03 35.65
N ILE A 392 -0.44 15.80 34.92
CA ILE A 392 -0.19 16.18 33.54
C ILE A 392 -0.27 17.70 33.42
N TYR A 393 0.77 18.28 32.84
CA TYR A 393 0.92 19.70 32.61
C TYR A 393 0.97 19.99 31.12
N VAL A 394 0.30 21.06 30.70
CA VAL A 394 0.22 21.47 29.30
C VAL A 394 0.39 22.97 29.18
N SER A 395 1.01 23.44 28.09
CA SER A 395 1.12 24.86 27.82
C SER A 395 1.29 25.16 26.33
N THR A 396 0.84 26.34 25.92
CA THR A 396 1.14 26.96 24.62
C THR A 396 2.09 28.15 24.77
N ASP A 397 2.50 28.50 26.00
CA ASP A 397 3.43 29.59 26.25
C ASP A 397 4.88 29.11 26.13
N LEU A 398 5.45 29.25 24.94
CA LEU A 398 6.82 28.82 24.64
C LEU A 398 7.88 29.60 25.43
N SER A 399 7.55 30.77 26.00
CA SER A 399 8.51 31.55 26.79
C SER A 399 8.94 30.81 28.07
N LEU A 400 8.10 29.88 28.54
CA LEU A 400 8.40 29.02 29.69
C LEU A 400 9.62 28.12 29.42
N LEU A 401 9.78 27.60 28.20
CA LEU A 401 10.89 26.70 27.83
C LEU A 401 12.27 27.38 27.98
N SER A 402 12.32 28.70 27.87
CA SER A 402 13.56 29.50 27.97
C SER A 402 13.92 29.89 29.40
N THR A 403 13.12 29.51 30.40
CA THR A 403 13.40 29.79 31.82
C THR A 403 14.54 28.93 32.37
N ASP A 404 15.19 29.39 33.44
CA ASP A 404 16.31 28.66 34.05
C ASP A 404 15.89 27.31 34.64
N LEU A 405 14.61 27.14 34.96
CA LEU A 405 14.08 25.88 35.47
C LEU A 405 14.06 24.81 34.37
N PHE A 406 13.52 25.10 33.19
CA PHE A 406 13.56 24.17 32.06
C PHE A 406 14.99 23.89 31.58
N LYS A 407 15.88 24.90 31.58
CA LYS A 407 17.30 24.68 31.28
C LYS A 407 17.91 23.64 32.22
N LYS A 408 17.66 23.76 33.53
CA LYS A 408 18.13 22.81 34.55
C LYS A 408 17.52 21.41 34.37
N VAL A 409 16.27 21.32 33.92
CA VAL A 409 15.61 20.03 33.61
C VAL A 409 16.28 19.37 32.40
N PHE A 410 16.56 20.14 31.33
CA PHE A 410 17.14 19.64 30.09
C PHE A 410 18.64 19.33 30.15
N GLU A 411 19.33 19.75 31.22
CA GLU A 411 20.69 19.29 31.55
C GLU A 411 20.73 17.80 31.96
N LYS A 412 19.58 17.19 32.27
CA LYS A 412 19.45 15.76 32.59
C LYS A 412 18.93 14.96 31.39
N PRO A 413 19.14 13.63 31.36
CA PRO A 413 18.48 12.77 30.39
C PRO A 413 16.95 12.84 30.48
N ILE A 414 16.25 13.00 29.36
CA ILE A 414 14.79 13.15 29.34
C ILE A 414 14.07 11.97 28.69
N ALA A 415 12.84 11.71 29.13
CA ALA A 415 11.93 10.78 28.47
C ALA A 415 11.01 11.53 27.51
N THR A 416 10.74 10.97 26.32
CA THR A 416 9.90 11.60 25.29
C THR A 416 9.32 10.57 24.32
N TYR A 417 8.52 11.03 23.36
CA TYR A 417 8.04 10.23 22.24
C TYR A 417 9.03 10.14 21.08
N ASP A 418 9.72 11.24 20.76
CA ASP A 418 10.68 11.32 19.64
C ASP A 418 11.79 12.30 20.04
N PHE A 419 12.90 11.76 20.54
CA PHE A 419 13.99 12.52 21.11
C PHE A 419 14.68 13.40 20.08
N LYS A 420 14.87 12.85 18.88
CA LYS A 420 15.54 13.56 17.80
C LYS A 420 14.74 14.78 17.38
N ARG A 421 13.43 14.62 17.13
CA ARG A 421 12.52 15.75 16.89
C ARG A 421 12.59 16.77 18.02
N SER A 422 12.51 16.32 19.26
CA SER A 422 12.52 17.19 20.45
C SER A 422 13.80 18.02 20.53
N LYS A 423 14.97 17.40 20.32
CA LYS A 423 16.27 18.06 20.38
C LYS A 423 16.46 19.08 19.25
N VAL A 424 16.05 18.74 18.02
CA VAL A 424 16.12 19.70 16.90
C VAL A 424 15.22 20.90 17.16
N LEU A 425 13.97 20.70 17.60
CA LEU A 425 13.04 21.81 17.88
C LEU A 425 13.56 22.73 18.98
N LEU A 426 14.06 22.17 20.08
CA LEU A 426 14.59 22.95 21.19
C LEU A 426 15.88 23.68 20.82
N SER A 427 16.67 23.16 19.88
CA SER A 427 17.87 23.84 19.37
C SER A 427 17.55 25.18 18.70
N HIS A 428 16.37 25.32 18.08
CA HIS A 428 15.91 26.60 17.50
C HIS A 428 15.67 27.67 18.58
N LEU A 429 15.43 27.25 19.83
CA LEU A 429 15.29 28.12 20.99
C LEU A 429 16.62 28.33 21.74
N GLY A 430 17.73 27.79 21.23
CA GLY A 430 19.03 27.83 21.89
C GLY A 430 19.15 26.90 23.10
N LEU A 431 18.29 25.89 23.18
CA LEU A 431 18.27 24.88 24.24
C LEU A 431 18.84 23.57 23.72
N ASP A 432 19.57 22.84 24.58
CA ASP A 432 20.13 21.55 24.25
C ASP A 432 19.55 20.45 25.13
N LEU A 433 19.21 19.31 24.53
CA LEU A 433 18.87 18.08 25.25
C LEU A 433 20.09 17.16 25.28
N VAL A 434 20.62 16.87 26.47
CA VAL A 434 21.91 16.17 26.60
C VAL A 434 21.82 14.72 26.11
N ALA A 435 20.80 13.98 26.56
CA ALA A 435 20.59 12.57 26.21
C ALA A 435 19.12 12.14 26.39
N PRO A 436 18.66 11.09 25.68
CA PRO A 436 17.39 10.44 25.97
C PRO A 436 17.55 9.43 27.12
N SER A 437 16.61 9.42 28.07
CA SER A 437 16.39 8.31 28.99
C SER A 437 15.33 7.32 28.50
N TYR A 438 14.41 7.79 27.64
CA TYR A 438 13.37 7.00 27.01
C TYR A 438 12.83 7.71 25.76
N ASP A 439 12.54 6.93 24.73
CA ASP A 439 11.93 7.32 23.45
C ASP A 439 10.87 6.27 23.08
N ALA A 440 9.59 6.62 23.24
CA ALA A 440 8.49 5.68 23.02
C ALA A 440 8.36 5.24 21.55
N ARG A 441 8.68 6.12 20.58
CA ARG A 441 8.61 5.79 19.16
C ARG A 441 9.65 4.74 18.79
N LEU A 442 10.88 4.89 19.28
CA LEU A 442 11.94 3.89 19.09
C LEU A 442 11.64 2.58 19.83
N ALA A 443 11.03 2.64 21.01
CA ALA A 443 10.61 1.44 21.73
C ALA A 443 9.57 0.65 20.92
N ASN A 444 8.55 1.32 20.36
CA ASN A 444 7.55 0.67 19.52
C ASN A 444 8.17 0.04 18.27
N TYR A 445 9.08 0.77 17.61
CA TYR A 445 9.79 0.29 16.43
C TYR A 445 10.57 -1.02 16.65
N LEU A 446 11.15 -1.19 17.84
CA LEU A 446 11.83 -2.44 18.18
C LEU A 446 10.85 -3.58 18.49
N LEU A 447 9.68 -3.26 19.04
CA LEU A 447 8.65 -4.22 19.43
C LEU A 447 7.80 -4.72 18.26
N SER A 448 7.56 -3.89 17.25
CA SER A 448 6.82 -4.25 16.03
C SER A 448 7.38 -3.49 14.82
N ASN A 449 7.60 -4.22 13.73
CA ASN A 449 8.10 -3.67 12.47
C ASN A 449 7.10 -3.80 11.31
N VAL A 450 5.87 -4.22 11.62
CA VAL A 450 4.73 -4.31 10.71
C VAL A 450 3.70 -3.21 10.97
N GLU A 451 3.65 -2.72 12.20
CA GLU A 451 2.81 -1.59 12.62
C GLU A 451 3.51 -0.25 12.35
N ASP A 452 2.73 0.83 12.27
CA ASP A 452 3.31 2.18 12.32
C ASP A 452 3.76 2.54 13.75
N ASN A 453 4.57 3.60 13.85
CA ASN A 453 5.07 4.08 15.14
C ASN A 453 4.32 5.31 15.63
N GLU A 454 3.08 5.54 15.18
CA GLU A 454 2.28 6.67 15.64
C GLU A 454 1.81 6.48 17.10
N LEU A 455 1.61 7.59 17.81
CA LEU A 455 1.08 7.56 19.19
C LEU A 455 -0.28 6.85 19.29
N THR A 456 -1.12 6.92 18.26
CA THR A 456 -2.40 6.22 18.19
C THR A 456 -2.23 4.71 18.19
N THR A 457 -1.19 4.20 17.52
CA THR A 457 -0.83 2.79 17.52
C THR A 457 -0.25 2.37 18.87
N ILE A 458 0.62 3.18 19.48
CA ILE A 458 1.10 2.93 20.85
C ILE A 458 -0.08 2.87 21.83
N ALA A 459 -1.01 3.81 21.75
CA ALA A 459 -2.22 3.83 22.58
C ALA A 459 -3.02 2.53 22.43
N ARG A 460 -3.28 2.10 21.19
CA ARG A 460 -4.03 0.87 20.86
C ARG A 460 -3.34 -0.40 21.36
N LEU A 461 -2.01 -0.46 21.30
CA LEU A 461 -1.26 -1.69 21.59
C LEU A 461 -0.91 -1.85 23.06
N PHE A 462 -0.74 -0.75 23.80
CA PHE A 462 -0.14 -0.78 25.15
C PHE A 462 -0.98 -0.09 26.22
N THR A 463 -2.15 0.48 25.90
CA THR A 463 -3.01 1.18 26.86
C THR A 463 -4.49 0.93 26.58
N ASP A 464 -5.36 1.26 27.54
CA ASP A 464 -6.81 1.28 27.33
C ASP A 464 -7.34 2.67 26.87
N ILE A 465 -6.42 3.57 26.48
CA ILE A 465 -6.76 4.96 26.15
C ILE A 465 -7.09 5.07 24.66
N SER A 466 -8.27 5.57 24.35
CA SER A 466 -8.63 5.97 22.99
C SER A 466 -7.99 7.31 22.64
N LEU A 467 -6.99 7.31 21.76
CA LEU A 467 -6.35 8.51 21.22
C LEU A 467 -6.82 8.80 19.79
N GLU A 468 -7.27 10.03 19.55
CA GLU A 468 -7.66 10.49 18.22
C GLU A 468 -6.41 10.69 17.33
N ALA A 469 -6.53 10.37 16.05
CA ALA A 469 -5.44 10.63 15.09
C ALA A 469 -5.20 12.12 14.89
N ASP A 470 -3.94 12.51 14.72
CA ASP A 470 -3.53 13.90 14.49
C ASP A 470 -4.26 14.54 13.31
N ASP A 471 -4.49 13.78 12.24
CA ASP A 471 -5.24 14.26 11.08
C ASP A 471 -6.73 14.57 11.37
N SER A 472 -7.31 13.99 12.42
CA SER A 472 -8.67 14.30 12.87
C SER A 472 -8.70 15.61 13.67
N ILE A 473 -7.63 15.92 14.41
CA ILE A 473 -7.50 17.13 15.23
C ILE A 473 -7.05 18.33 14.39
N TYR A 474 -6.01 18.15 13.58
CA TYR A 474 -5.39 19.21 12.79
C TYR A 474 -5.97 19.34 11.37
N GLY A 475 -6.60 18.29 10.84
CA GLY A 475 -7.01 18.21 9.44
C GLY A 475 -5.90 17.73 8.50
N LYS A 476 -6.25 17.47 7.23
CA LYS A 476 -5.32 16.91 6.21
C LYS A 476 -4.92 17.92 5.13
N GLY A 477 -3.68 17.80 4.64
CA GLY A 477 -3.19 18.52 3.47
C GLY A 477 -3.27 20.04 3.61
N VAL A 478 -3.99 20.70 2.69
CA VAL A 478 -4.19 22.16 2.70
C VAL A 478 -5.12 22.63 3.81
N LYS A 479 -5.92 21.75 4.40
CA LYS A 479 -6.83 22.07 5.52
C LYS A 479 -6.16 21.92 6.89
N ARG A 480 -4.89 21.55 6.94
CA ARG A 480 -4.17 21.31 8.19
C ARG A 480 -3.92 22.63 8.91
N ALA A 481 -4.41 22.76 10.14
CA ALA A 481 -4.34 23.98 10.95
C ALA A 481 -4.29 23.65 12.46
N VAL A 482 -3.80 24.60 13.26
CA VAL A 482 -3.85 24.50 14.72
C VAL A 482 -5.30 24.67 15.17
N PRO A 483 -5.87 23.77 15.99
CA PRO A 483 -7.23 23.89 16.48
C PRO A 483 -7.36 24.96 17.58
N GLU A 484 -8.57 25.16 18.09
CA GLU A 484 -8.79 25.96 19.30
C GLU A 484 -7.93 25.47 20.47
N LYS A 485 -7.49 26.40 21.32
CA LYS A 485 -6.53 26.12 22.40
C LYS A 485 -6.96 24.97 23.30
N GLU A 486 -8.23 24.93 23.71
CA GLU A 486 -8.75 23.87 24.59
C GLU A 486 -8.66 22.49 23.94
N VAL A 487 -8.92 22.39 22.63
CA VAL A 487 -8.81 21.14 21.87
C VAL A 487 -7.35 20.70 21.77
N LEU A 488 -6.44 21.64 21.50
CA LEU A 488 -5.00 21.36 21.48
C LEU A 488 -4.52 20.84 22.84
N LEU A 489 -4.80 21.57 23.92
CA LEU A 489 -4.36 21.19 25.28
C LEU A 489 -4.90 19.83 25.70
N GLY A 490 -6.18 19.55 25.45
CA GLY A 490 -6.78 18.25 25.74
C GLY A 490 -6.15 17.11 24.94
N HIS A 491 -5.79 17.35 23.67
CA HIS A 491 -5.08 16.37 22.85
C HIS A 491 -3.66 16.11 23.37
N LEU A 492 -2.91 17.16 23.72
CA LEU A 492 -1.57 17.03 24.30
C LEU A 492 -1.59 16.26 25.62
N ALA A 493 -2.57 16.55 26.48
CA ALA A 493 -2.74 15.83 27.75
C ALA A 493 -2.95 14.33 27.52
N ARG A 494 -3.80 13.94 26.56
CA ARG A 494 -4.01 12.53 26.20
C ARG A 494 -2.75 11.88 25.66
N LYS A 495 -1.97 12.57 24.82
CA LYS A 495 -0.69 12.07 24.31
C LYS A 495 0.29 11.76 25.44
N VAL A 496 0.45 12.68 26.40
CA VAL A 496 1.31 12.44 27.57
C VAL A 496 0.78 11.30 28.43
N LYS A 497 -0.54 11.21 28.65
CA LYS A 497 -1.13 10.09 29.40
C LYS A 497 -0.86 8.73 28.74
N VAL A 498 -1.00 8.63 27.41
CA VAL A 498 -0.61 7.43 26.64
C VAL A 498 0.86 7.09 26.85
N LEU A 499 1.75 8.08 26.79
CA LEU A 499 3.18 7.86 26.98
C LEU A 499 3.52 7.36 28.39
N LEU A 500 2.86 7.89 29.42
CA LEU A 500 3.02 7.46 30.80
C LEU A 500 2.56 6.01 30.98
N ASP A 501 1.36 5.69 30.52
CA ASP A 501 0.74 4.37 30.73
C ASP A 501 1.38 3.28 29.87
N SER A 502 1.91 3.62 28.69
CA SER A 502 2.58 2.67 27.79
C SER A 502 4.02 2.34 28.18
N ARG A 503 4.69 3.18 28.99
CA ARG A 503 6.12 3.04 29.30
C ARG A 503 6.46 1.68 29.92
N SER A 504 5.77 1.29 31.00
CA SER A 504 6.07 0.03 31.69
C SER A 504 5.77 -1.19 30.82
N PRO A 505 4.59 -1.33 30.18
CA PRO A 505 4.31 -2.44 29.26
C PRO A 505 5.33 -2.57 28.12
N MET A 506 5.77 -1.46 27.54
CA MET A 506 6.75 -1.48 26.44
C MET A 506 8.13 -1.91 26.92
N VAL A 507 8.61 -1.38 28.06
CA VAL A 507 9.91 -1.76 28.63
C VAL A 507 9.92 -3.23 29.07
N GLU A 508 8.85 -3.71 29.70
CA GLU A 508 8.71 -5.13 30.05
C GLU A 508 8.77 -6.02 28.80
N LYS A 509 8.04 -5.65 27.74
CA LYS A 509 8.05 -6.41 26.48
C LYS A 509 9.41 -6.38 25.78
N LEU A 510 10.13 -5.25 25.84
CA LEU A 510 11.51 -5.18 25.34
C LEU A 510 12.45 -6.12 26.12
N ALA A 511 12.25 -6.26 27.43
CA ALA A 511 13.01 -7.19 28.26
C ALA A 511 12.69 -8.64 27.90
N ASP A 512 11.41 -8.99 27.74
CA ASP A 512 10.97 -10.31 27.28
C ASP A 512 11.54 -10.67 25.91
N HIS A 513 11.79 -9.66 25.07
CA HIS A 513 12.36 -9.82 23.75
C HIS A 513 13.90 -9.82 23.72
N ASP A 514 14.58 -9.62 24.85
CA ASP A 514 16.04 -9.44 24.93
C ASP A 514 16.54 -8.23 24.11
N GLN A 515 15.70 -7.18 24.01
CA GLN A 515 15.94 -5.98 23.21
C GLN A 515 16.33 -4.75 24.06
N ILE A 516 16.42 -4.88 25.38
CA ILE A 516 16.81 -3.78 26.28
C ILE A 516 18.20 -3.24 25.97
N GLY A 517 19.18 -4.13 25.71
CA GLY A 517 20.53 -3.72 25.30
C GLY A 517 20.52 -2.95 23.97
N LEU A 518 19.83 -3.48 22.96
CA LEU A 518 19.64 -2.80 21.67
C LEU A 518 19.03 -1.40 21.84
N TYR A 519 18.05 -1.27 22.71
CA TYR A 519 17.36 -0.01 22.96
C TYR A 519 18.28 1.02 23.65
N HIS A 520 18.87 0.66 24.79
CA HIS A 520 19.65 1.60 25.61
C HIS A 520 21.08 1.84 25.13
N GLU A 521 21.72 0.85 24.49
CA GLU A 521 23.13 0.94 24.10
C GLU A 521 23.30 1.36 22.63
N ILE A 522 22.27 1.18 21.79
CA ILE A 522 22.33 1.49 20.36
C ILE A 522 21.29 2.54 19.96
N GLU A 523 19.99 2.27 20.09
CA GLU A 523 18.99 3.17 19.48
C GLU A 523 18.88 4.54 20.17
N LEU A 524 18.86 4.56 21.50
CA LEU A 524 18.77 5.81 22.27
C LEU A 524 20.02 6.69 22.10
N PRO A 525 21.27 6.19 22.27
CA PRO A 525 22.45 7.03 22.07
C PRO A 525 22.57 7.51 20.62
N LEU A 526 22.23 6.66 19.64
CA LEU A 526 22.24 7.04 18.24
C LEU A 526 21.27 8.18 17.95
N ALA A 527 20.07 8.20 18.55
CA ALA A 527 19.12 9.29 18.34
C ALA A 527 19.73 10.67 18.66
N ASN A 528 20.58 10.74 19.69
CA ASN A 528 21.34 11.94 20.03
C ASN A 528 22.40 12.30 18.98
N VAL A 529 23.17 11.30 18.50
CA VAL A 529 24.17 11.50 17.43
C VAL A 529 23.50 12.03 16.16
N LEU A 530 22.39 11.41 15.74
CA LEU A 530 21.63 11.82 14.56
C LEU A 530 21.09 13.23 14.73
N ALA A 531 20.50 13.57 15.89
CA ALA A 531 20.04 14.94 16.13
C ALA A 531 21.16 15.97 15.99
N LYS A 532 22.39 15.69 16.47
CA LYS A 532 23.56 16.58 16.29
C LYS A 532 23.91 16.73 14.81
N MET A 533 23.91 15.64 14.04
CA MET A 533 24.16 15.67 12.59
C MET A 533 23.11 16.48 11.84
N GLU A 534 21.83 16.29 12.18
CA GLU A 534 20.70 17.02 11.61
C GLU A 534 20.79 18.53 11.90
N ILE A 535 21.08 18.91 13.15
CA ILE A 535 21.27 20.31 13.57
C ILE A 535 22.46 20.92 12.84
N GLU A 536 23.57 20.19 12.70
CA GLU A 536 24.76 20.73 12.03
C GLU A 536 24.51 20.95 10.54
N GLY A 537 23.88 19.99 9.85
CA GLY A 537 23.62 20.03 8.42
C GLY A 537 24.89 20.02 7.55
N ILE A 538 24.72 19.81 6.24
CA ILE A 538 25.84 19.85 5.28
C ILE A 538 25.76 21.11 4.41
N LYS A 539 26.86 21.85 4.28
CA LYS A 539 26.90 23.04 3.41
C LYS A 539 26.84 22.65 1.94
N VAL A 540 26.04 23.40 1.19
CA VAL A 540 25.85 23.18 -0.24
C VAL A 540 26.12 24.47 -1.01
N ASN A 541 27.03 24.42 -1.96
CA ASN A 541 27.30 25.52 -2.88
C ASN A 541 26.18 25.61 -3.92
N ARG A 542 25.26 26.57 -3.70
CA ARG A 542 24.13 26.83 -4.61
C ARG A 542 24.59 27.22 -6.02
N ALA A 543 25.67 27.98 -6.16
CA ALA A 543 26.18 28.40 -7.47
C ALA A 543 26.62 27.18 -8.30
N THR A 544 27.31 26.21 -7.67
CA THR A 544 27.69 24.95 -8.33
C THR A 544 26.48 24.18 -8.85
N LEU A 545 25.38 24.12 -8.10
CA LEU A 545 24.14 23.50 -8.57
C LEU A 545 23.49 24.30 -9.72
N GLN A 546 23.54 25.63 -9.68
CA GLN A 546 23.00 26.47 -10.75
C GLN A 546 23.78 26.31 -12.07
N ASP A 547 25.11 26.25 -12.00
CA ASP A 547 25.97 26.00 -13.16
C ASP A 547 25.67 24.62 -13.77
N MET A 548 25.52 23.59 -12.93
CA MET A 548 25.09 22.26 -13.38
C MET A 548 23.70 22.30 -14.02
N ALA A 549 22.78 23.10 -13.48
CA ALA A 549 21.42 23.21 -14.00
C ALA A 549 21.42 23.76 -15.43
N GLU A 550 22.25 24.76 -15.70
CA GLU A 550 22.39 25.37 -17.02
C GLU A 550 23.05 24.41 -18.02
N GLN A 551 24.13 23.73 -17.61
CA GLN A 551 24.81 22.73 -18.45
C GLN A 551 23.88 21.56 -18.82
N ASN A 552 23.18 21.01 -17.82
CA ASN A 552 22.22 19.92 -18.04
C ASN A 552 21.06 20.36 -18.93
N LYS A 553 20.60 21.61 -18.82
CA LYS A 553 19.54 22.13 -19.68
C LYS A 553 19.95 22.09 -21.16
N ALA A 554 21.17 22.55 -21.47
CA ALA A 554 21.69 22.49 -22.84
C ALA A 554 21.79 21.03 -23.36
N ILE A 555 22.22 20.08 -22.51
CA ILE A 555 22.29 18.65 -22.85
C ILE A 555 20.89 18.07 -23.08
N ILE A 556 19.92 18.41 -22.22
CA ILE A 556 18.52 17.96 -22.34
C ILE A 556 17.92 18.48 -23.65
N GLU A 557 18.13 19.74 -23.99
CA GLU A 557 17.64 20.34 -25.24
C GLU A 557 18.25 19.66 -26.47
N ALA A 558 19.57 19.42 -26.48
CA ALA A 558 20.23 18.69 -27.56
C ALA A 558 19.71 17.26 -27.72
N LEU A 559 19.62 16.49 -26.62
CA LEU A 559 19.07 15.13 -26.63
C LEU A 559 17.60 15.11 -27.06
N THR A 560 16.82 16.10 -26.66
CA THR A 560 15.42 16.24 -27.06
C THR A 560 15.31 16.37 -28.58
N GLN A 561 16.11 17.27 -29.18
CA GLN A 561 16.11 17.46 -30.62
C GLN A 561 16.56 16.21 -31.37
N GLU A 562 17.63 15.54 -30.92
CA GLU A 562 18.09 14.28 -31.52
C GLU A 562 17.01 13.19 -31.46
N ILE A 563 16.28 13.07 -30.34
CA ILE A 563 15.19 12.11 -30.18
C ILE A 563 14.02 12.46 -31.12
N TYR A 564 13.66 13.74 -31.26
CA TYR A 564 12.60 14.18 -32.17
C TYR A 564 12.96 13.92 -33.64
N ASP A 565 14.20 14.19 -34.03
CA ASP A 565 14.69 13.94 -35.39
C ASP A 565 14.65 12.44 -35.71
N MET A 566 15.07 11.58 -34.77
CA MET A 566 15.01 10.12 -34.93
C MET A 566 13.57 9.59 -34.93
N ALA A 567 12.67 10.17 -34.13
CA ALA A 567 11.26 9.79 -34.07
C ALA A 567 10.43 10.35 -35.23
N GLY A 568 10.93 11.37 -35.93
CA GLY A 568 10.25 12.11 -36.99
C GLY A 568 8.98 12.84 -36.53
N GLN A 569 8.87 13.16 -35.23
CA GLN A 569 7.83 14.02 -34.64
C GLN A 569 8.20 14.40 -33.21
N GLU A 570 7.61 15.51 -32.74
CA GLU A 570 7.68 15.91 -31.33
C GLU A 570 6.68 15.10 -30.48
N PHE A 571 7.08 14.77 -29.26
CA PHE A 571 6.24 14.10 -28.27
C PHE A 571 6.83 14.27 -26.87
N ASN A 572 6.04 14.01 -25.83
CA ASN A 572 6.55 14.03 -24.47
C ASN A 572 7.37 12.76 -24.17
N ILE A 573 8.70 12.87 -24.19
CA ILE A 573 9.66 11.78 -23.93
C ILE A 573 9.47 11.18 -22.53
N ASN A 574 9.07 12.00 -21.54
CA ASN A 574 8.80 11.55 -20.18
C ASN A 574 7.45 10.85 -20.02
N SER A 575 6.56 10.89 -21.02
CA SER A 575 5.28 10.17 -21.00
C SER A 575 5.48 8.72 -21.48
N PRO A 576 5.37 7.70 -20.59
CA PRO A 576 5.59 6.31 -20.99
C PRO A 576 4.63 5.85 -22.08
N LYS A 577 3.41 6.41 -22.10
CA LYS A 577 2.39 6.11 -23.11
C LYS A 577 2.80 6.63 -24.48
N GLN A 578 3.17 7.92 -24.58
CA GLN A 578 3.59 8.49 -25.86
C GLN A 578 4.88 7.82 -26.35
N LEU A 579 5.86 7.66 -25.48
CA LEU A 579 7.11 6.98 -25.81
C LEU A 579 6.86 5.53 -26.27
N GLY A 580 5.99 4.79 -25.59
CA GLY A 580 5.62 3.43 -25.98
C GLY A 580 5.01 3.36 -27.39
N SER A 581 4.10 4.27 -27.73
CA SER A 581 3.54 4.37 -29.09
C SER A 581 4.61 4.67 -30.14
N ILE A 582 5.56 5.57 -29.86
CA ILE A 582 6.68 5.85 -30.78
C ILE A 582 7.50 4.58 -31.02
N LEU A 583 7.99 3.94 -29.95
CA LEU A 583 8.92 2.83 -30.05
C LEU A 583 8.29 1.58 -30.67
N PHE A 584 7.07 1.22 -30.26
CA PHE A 584 6.49 -0.09 -30.59
C PHE A 584 5.41 -0.05 -31.67
N GLU A 585 4.75 1.09 -31.89
CA GLU A 585 3.72 1.21 -32.94
C GLU A 585 4.29 1.89 -34.20
N LYS A 586 4.94 3.05 -34.05
CA LYS A 586 5.51 3.79 -35.19
C LYS A 586 6.82 3.18 -35.69
N MET A 587 7.76 2.93 -34.79
CA MET A 587 9.08 2.37 -35.14
C MET A 587 9.10 0.84 -35.19
N GLN A 588 8.02 0.18 -34.77
CA GLN A 588 7.84 -1.28 -34.81
C GLN A 588 9.00 -2.05 -34.16
N LEU A 589 9.54 -1.54 -33.05
CA LEU A 589 10.55 -2.28 -32.29
C LEU A 589 10.00 -3.62 -31.77
N PRO A 590 10.85 -4.65 -31.59
CA PRO A 590 10.39 -6.00 -31.29
C PRO A 590 9.52 -6.09 -30.03
N LEU A 591 8.30 -6.61 -30.18
CA LEU A 591 7.31 -6.67 -29.10
C LEU A 591 7.68 -7.71 -28.04
N GLU A 592 8.45 -8.73 -28.40
CA GLU A 592 8.97 -9.76 -27.50
C GLU A 592 9.97 -9.21 -26.47
N MET A 593 10.56 -8.03 -26.73
CA MET A 593 11.52 -7.39 -25.83
C MET A 593 10.83 -6.49 -24.80
N THR A 594 9.55 -6.17 -24.99
CA THR A 594 8.74 -5.39 -24.04
C THR A 594 7.61 -6.24 -23.44
N LYS A 595 6.92 -5.68 -22.45
CA LYS A 595 5.70 -6.25 -21.86
C LYS A 595 4.62 -5.20 -21.89
N LYS A 596 3.38 -5.61 -22.18
CA LYS A 596 2.22 -4.72 -22.10
C LYS A 596 1.81 -4.56 -20.64
N THR A 597 1.80 -3.33 -20.15
CA THR A 597 1.32 -2.94 -18.82
C THR A 597 -0.08 -2.36 -18.92
N LYS A 598 -0.72 -2.09 -17.76
CA LYS A 598 -2.06 -1.47 -17.69
C LYS A 598 -2.15 -0.12 -18.43
N THR A 599 -1.03 0.57 -18.64
CA THR A 599 -0.96 1.91 -19.24
C THR A 599 -0.35 1.96 -20.65
N GLY A 600 0.08 0.83 -21.22
CA GLY A 600 0.71 0.77 -22.54
C GLY A 600 1.88 -0.21 -22.59
N TYR A 601 2.85 0.01 -23.47
CA TYR A 601 4.08 -0.77 -23.49
C TYR A 601 5.01 -0.35 -22.34
N SER A 602 5.70 -1.32 -21.73
CA SER A 602 6.74 -1.02 -20.75
C SER A 602 7.89 -0.27 -21.44
N THR A 603 8.27 0.85 -20.84
CA THR A 603 9.49 1.59 -21.19
C THR A 603 10.42 1.63 -19.97
N ALA A 604 10.37 0.63 -19.10
CA ALA A 604 11.28 0.54 -17.96
C ALA A 604 12.75 0.43 -18.42
N VAL A 605 13.69 0.82 -17.54
CA VAL A 605 15.12 0.90 -17.89
C VAL A 605 15.65 -0.44 -18.41
N ASP A 606 15.29 -1.56 -17.78
CA ASP A 606 15.66 -2.93 -18.19
C ASP A 606 15.12 -3.34 -19.57
N VAL A 607 13.97 -2.80 -19.97
CA VAL A 607 13.41 -2.98 -21.33
C VAL A 607 14.20 -2.14 -22.33
N LEU A 608 14.47 -0.89 -22.00
CA LEU A 608 15.20 0.03 -22.87
C LEU A 608 16.68 -0.40 -23.04
N GLU A 609 17.35 -0.88 -22.00
CA GLU A 609 18.72 -1.39 -22.07
C GLU A 609 18.84 -2.57 -23.03
N ARG A 610 17.83 -3.46 -23.06
CA ARG A 610 17.79 -4.57 -24.03
C ARG A 610 17.54 -4.09 -25.46
N LEU A 611 16.80 -3.00 -25.65
CA LEU A 611 16.48 -2.43 -26.96
C LEU A 611 17.58 -1.49 -27.49
N ALA A 612 18.40 -0.91 -26.63
CA ALA A 612 19.44 0.05 -27.01
C ALA A 612 20.42 -0.47 -28.08
N PRO A 613 20.87 -1.75 -28.09
CA PRO A 613 21.76 -2.28 -29.12
C PRO A 613 21.16 -2.32 -30.53
N ILE A 614 19.82 -2.37 -30.64
CA ILE A 614 19.11 -2.50 -31.92
C ILE A 614 18.41 -1.21 -32.36
N ALA A 615 18.33 -0.21 -31.48
CA ALA A 615 17.62 1.05 -31.73
C ALA A 615 18.38 2.25 -31.13
N PRO A 616 19.13 3.03 -31.92
CA PRO A 616 19.92 4.17 -31.43
C PRO A 616 19.11 5.22 -30.65
N ILE A 617 17.85 5.44 -31.04
CA ILE A 617 16.93 6.33 -30.32
C ILE A 617 16.78 5.93 -28.85
N VAL A 618 16.80 4.63 -28.55
CA VAL A 618 16.63 4.11 -27.19
C VAL A 618 17.83 4.43 -26.31
N ALA A 619 19.05 4.38 -26.86
CA ALA A 619 20.24 4.84 -26.14
C ALA A 619 20.12 6.33 -25.77
N LYS A 620 19.68 7.17 -26.70
CA LYS A 620 19.45 8.60 -26.46
C LYS A 620 18.34 8.86 -25.42
N ILE A 621 17.28 8.05 -25.42
CA ILE A 621 16.21 8.12 -24.41
C ILE A 621 16.74 7.75 -23.01
N LEU A 622 17.61 6.75 -22.91
CA LEU A 622 18.25 6.38 -21.64
C LEU A 622 19.09 7.55 -21.11
N ASP A 623 19.93 8.14 -21.95
CA ASP A 623 20.73 9.33 -21.60
C ASP A 623 19.84 10.51 -21.18
N TYR A 624 18.78 10.78 -21.95
CA TYR A 624 17.82 11.85 -21.67
C TYR A 624 17.15 11.67 -20.31
N ARG A 625 16.66 10.45 -20.01
CA ARG A 625 16.00 10.16 -18.73
C ARG A 625 16.97 10.25 -17.56
N GLN A 626 18.22 9.82 -17.76
CA GLN A 626 19.25 9.94 -16.75
C GLN A 626 19.50 11.41 -16.41
N ILE A 627 19.83 12.25 -17.39
CA ILE A 627 20.12 13.68 -17.14
C ILE A 627 18.87 14.42 -16.64
N THR A 628 17.69 14.14 -17.17
CA THR A 628 16.43 14.77 -16.70
C THR A 628 16.13 14.41 -15.25
N LYS A 629 16.40 13.17 -14.83
CA LYS A 629 16.27 12.76 -13.42
C LYS A 629 17.30 13.48 -12.55
N LEU A 630 18.57 13.58 -12.99
CA LEU A 630 19.60 14.33 -12.28
C LEU A 630 19.20 15.80 -12.10
N GLN A 631 18.73 16.43 -13.18
CA GLN A 631 18.28 17.81 -13.22
C GLN A 631 17.14 18.07 -12.24
N SER A 632 16.05 17.32 -12.38
CA SER A 632 14.83 17.55 -11.60
C SER A 632 15.01 17.18 -10.12
N THR A 633 15.55 16.00 -9.83
CA THR A 633 15.57 15.45 -8.47
C THR A 633 16.69 16.06 -7.63
N TYR A 634 17.89 16.18 -8.19
CA TYR A 634 19.09 16.51 -7.41
C TYR A 634 19.56 17.94 -7.67
N VAL A 635 19.64 18.40 -8.92
CA VAL A 635 20.20 19.72 -9.21
C VAL A 635 19.21 20.84 -8.85
N ILE A 636 17.95 20.74 -9.29
CA ILE A 636 16.89 21.69 -8.94
C ILE A 636 16.32 21.33 -7.57
N GLY A 637 15.93 20.07 -7.37
CA GLY A 637 15.24 19.64 -6.14
C GLY A 637 16.02 19.91 -4.84
N LEU A 638 17.34 19.75 -4.81
CA LEU A 638 18.13 20.03 -3.58
C LEU A 638 18.18 21.51 -3.23
N GLN A 639 18.04 22.42 -4.20
CA GLN A 639 18.12 23.87 -3.95
C GLN A 639 16.99 24.39 -3.07
N ASP A 640 15.83 23.72 -3.08
CA ASP A 640 14.68 24.04 -2.23
C ASP A 640 14.89 23.62 -0.77
N TYR A 641 15.88 22.77 -0.50
CA TYR A 641 16.23 22.29 0.84
C TYR A 641 17.37 23.05 1.49
N ILE A 642 18.07 23.92 0.75
CA ILE A 642 19.12 24.78 1.31
C ILE A 642 18.47 25.89 2.15
N LEU A 643 18.69 25.87 3.47
CA LEU A 643 18.17 26.85 4.41
C LEU A 643 19.00 28.15 4.41
N ALA A 644 18.61 29.11 5.25
CA ALA A 644 19.20 30.45 5.30
C ALA A 644 20.69 30.46 5.70
N ASP A 645 21.15 29.43 6.41
CA ASP A 645 22.55 29.23 6.78
C ASP A 645 23.41 28.62 5.65
N GLY A 646 22.81 28.35 4.49
CA GLY A 646 23.49 27.77 3.33
C GLY A 646 23.68 26.26 3.43
N LYS A 647 23.00 25.58 4.37
CA LYS A 647 23.10 24.14 4.59
C LYS A 647 21.80 23.41 4.27
N ILE A 648 21.94 22.10 4.04
CA ILE A 648 20.82 21.15 4.00
C ILE A 648 20.81 20.36 5.30
N HIS A 649 19.67 20.39 5.99
CA HIS A 649 19.40 19.64 7.22
C HIS A 649 18.45 18.49 6.89
N THR A 650 19.02 17.38 6.43
CA THR A 650 18.23 16.17 6.18
C THR A 650 17.73 15.60 7.50
N ARG A 651 16.62 14.86 7.46
CA ARG A 651 16.10 14.12 8.62
C ARG A 651 16.40 12.63 8.47
N TYR A 652 17.03 12.04 9.46
CA TYR A 652 17.25 10.60 9.56
C TYR A 652 16.06 9.91 10.21
N VAL A 653 15.34 9.08 9.46
CA VAL A 653 14.25 8.27 10.00
C VAL A 653 14.83 6.94 10.47
N GLN A 654 14.90 6.77 11.79
CA GLN A 654 15.51 5.61 12.46
C GLN A 654 14.55 4.40 12.54
N ASP A 655 13.25 4.67 12.42
CA ASP A 655 12.14 3.75 12.64
C ASP A 655 11.42 3.31 11.35
N LEU A 656 12.01 3.55 10.17
CA LEU A 656 11.37 3.26 8.88
C LEU A 656 11.71 1.89 8.31
N THR A 657 12.99 1.51 8.30
CA THR A 657 13.40 0.29 7.60
C THR A 657 13.23 -0.93 8.49
N GLN A 658 12.73 -2.04 7.93
CA GLN A 658 12.60 -3.29 8.69
C GLN A 658 13.96 -3.96 9.01
N THR A 659 15.04 -3.51 8.38
CA THR A 659 16.39 -4.04 8.57
C THR A 659 17.21 -3.20 9.56
N GLY A 660 16.66 -2.19 10.22
CA GLY A 660 17.44 -1.34 11.14
C GLY A 660 18.33 -0.29 10.48
N ARG A 661 18.34 -0.19 9.15
CA ARG A 661 19.07 0.86 8.43
C ARG A 661 18.42 2.23 8.64
N LEU A 662 19.24 3.27 8.71
CA LEU A 662 18.77 4.64 8.67
C LEU A 662 18.24 4.96 7.27
N SER A 663 17.20 5.78 7.21
CA SER A 663 16.74 6.42 5.98
C SER A 663 16.89 7.93 6.10
N SER A 664 17.13 8.61 4.99
CA SER A 664 17.20 10.07 4.93
C SER A 664 16.01 10.63 4.15
N VAL A 665 15.37 11.67 4.69
CA VAL A 665 14.23 12.38 4.08
C VAL A 665 14.44 13.89 4.17
N ASP A 666 13.70 14.64 3.35
CA ASP A 666 13.69 16.12 3.32
C ASP A 666 15.06 16.82 3.26
N PRO A 667 15.94 16.52 2.28
CA PRO A 667 15.79 15.58 1.17
C PRO A 667 16.50 14.25 1.46
N ASN A 668 16.27 13.23 0.62
CA ASN A 668 17.01 11.97 0.72
C ASN A 668 18.44 12.11 0.15
N LEU A 669 19.41 12.25 1.05
CA LEU A 669 20.84 12.37 0.72
C LEU A 669 21.53 11.01 0.52
N GLN A 670 20.92 9.90 0.93
CA GLN A 670 21.47 8.56 0.73
C GLN A 670 21.42 8.11 -0.74
N ASN A 671 20.46 8.61 -1.51
CA ASN A 671 20.26 8.23 -2.91
C ASN A 671 21.05 9.10 -3.90
N ILE A 672 22.01 9.91 -3.46
CA ILE A 672 22.82 10.75 -4.35
C ILE A 672 23.69 9.84 -5.23
N PRO A 673 23.57 9.89 -6.57
CA PRO A 673 24.20 8.93 -7.46
C PRO A 673 25.73 8.92 -7.40
N VAL A 674 26.32 7.72 -7.45
CA VAL A 674 27.77 7.53 -7.28
C VAL A 674 28.43 6.76 -8.43
N ARG A 675 27.66 5.90 -9.12
CA ARG A 675 28.20 4.99 -10.15
C ARG A 675 28.48 5.68 -11.49
N LEU A 676 27.65 6.65 -11.84
CA LEU A 676 27.73 7.36 -13.12
C LEU A 676 28.43 8.68 -12.88
N GLU A 677 29.41 9.02 -13.72
CA GLU A 677 30.26 10.21 -13.57
C GLU A 677 29.42 11.49 -13.42
N GLN A 678 28.44 11.69 -14.32
CA GLN A 678 27.54 12.85 -14.27
C GLN A 678 26.74 12.94 -12.97
N GLY A 679 26.34 11.80 -12.42
CA GLY A 679 25.65 11.75 -11.12
C GLY A 679 26.60 12.04 -9.95
N ARG A 680 27.84 11.55 -10.04
CA ARG A 680 28.89 11.79 -9.04
C ARG A 680 29.21 13.29 -8.95
N LEU A 681 29.19 14.02 -10.07
CA LEU A 681 29.48 15.47 -10.10
C LEU A 681 28.63 16.29 -9.13
N ILE A 682 27.40 15.87 -8.84
CA ILE A 682 26.52 16.55 -7.86
C ILE A 682 27.17 16.63 -6.48
N ARG A 683 27.98 15.62 -6.10
CA ARG A 683 28.74 15.62 -4.84
C ARG A 683 29.75 16.77 -4.75
N LYS A 684 30.13 17.43 -5.85
CA LYS A 684 30.99 18.63 -5.83
C LYS A 684 30.32 19.83 -5.17
N ALA A 685 28.99 19.89 -5.21
CA ALA A 685 28.26 20.97 -4.56
C ALA A 685 28.29 20.88 -3.03
N PHE A 686 28.61 19.71 -2.47
CA PHE A 686 28.71 19.52 -1.02
C PHE A 686 30.14 19.77 -0.57
N THR A 687 30.32 20.79 0.27
CA THR A 687 31.63 21.32 0.68
C THR A 687 31.67 21.53 2.19
N PRO A 688 32.87 21.63 2.81
CA PRO A 688 33.00 22.02 4.20
C PRO A 688 32.38 23.39 4.48
N SER A 689 31.83 23.57 5.68
CA SER A 689 31.25 24.81 6.16
C SER A 689 32.31 25.91 6.35
N GLN A 690 33.49 25.51 6.83
CA GLN A 690 34.66 26.35 7.08
C GLN A 690 35.67 26.30 5.92
N GLU A 691 36.41 27.39 5.69
CA GLU A 691 37.43 27.44 4.62
C GLU A 691 38.66 26.56 4.91
N ASP A 692 39.09 26.47 6.18
CA ASP A 692 40.23 25.65 6.61
C ASP A 692 39.80 24.27 7.13
N ALA A 693 38.88 23.64 6.42
CA ALA A 693 38.38 22.30 6.72
C ALA A 693 38.29 21.44 5.45
N VAL A 694 38.14 20.14 5.64
CA VAL A 694 37.90 19.15 4.59
C VAL A 694 36.74 18.26 4.97
N LEU A 695 36.11 17.63 3.98
CA LEU A 695 35.22 16.51 4.22
C LEU A 695 36.07 15.23 4.30
N LEU A 696 35.87 14.45 5.35
CA LEU A 696 36.44 13.13 5.55
C LEU A 696 35.32 12.09 5.40
N SER A 697 35.43 11.23 4.40
CA SER A 697 34.54 10.09 4.20
C SER A 697 35.24 8.82 4.66
N SER A 698 34.51 7.94 5.34
CA SER A 698 34.97 6.59 5.65
C SER A 698 33.88 5.55 5.44
N ASP A 699 34.17 4.51 4.66
CA ASP A 699 33.25 3.41 4.35
C ASP A 699 33.79 2.05 4.80
N TYR A 700 32.88 1.17 5.21
CA TYR A 700 33.26 -0.20 5.53
C TYR A 700 33.53 -1.04 4.28
N SER A 701 34.68 -1.71 4.27
CA SER A 701 35.04 -2.65 3.21
C SER A 701 34.32 -3.99 3.42
N GLN A 702 33.25 -4.21 2.63
CA GLN A 702 32.54 -5.49 2.49
C GLN A 702 31.90 -5.99 3.80
N ILE A 703 31.33 -5.09 4.62
CA ILE A 703 30.77 -5.43 5.94
C ILE A 703 29.73 -6.55 5.90
N GLU A 704 28.85 -6.59 4.89
CA GLU A 704 27.83 -7.65 4.77
C GLU A 704 28.45 -9.05 4.65
N LEU A 705 29.57 -9.19 3.93
CA LEU A 705 30.27 -10.47 3.79
C LEU A 705 31.06 -10.85 5.05
N ARG A 706 31.58 -9.85 5.77
CA ARG A 706 32.26 -10.07 7.07
C ARG A 706 31.27 -10.55 8.14
N VAL A 707 30.10 -9.93 8.20
CA VAL A 707 28.99 -10.38 9.04
C VAL A 707 28.56 -11.79 8.64
N LEU A 708 28.41 -12.08 7.34
CA LEU A 708 28.09 -13.43 6.86
C LEU A 708 29.14 -14.46 7.34
N ALA A 709 30.43 -14.13 7.26
CA ALA A 709 31.51 -15.00 7.74
C ALA A 709 31.35 -15.33 9.23
N HIS A 710 31.08 -14.31 10.04
CA HIS A 710 30.90 -14.46 11.48
C HIS A 710 29.65 -15.29 11.84
N ILE A 711 28.48 -14.95 11.29
CA ILE A 711 27.23 -15.64 11.64
C ILE A 711 27.15 -17.06 11.10
N SER A 712 27.78 -17.33 9.95
CA SER A 712 27.80 -18.67 9.36
C SER A 712 28.88 -19.59 9.94
N GLY A 713 29.91 -19.01 10.58
CA GLY A 713 31.06 -19.76 11.08
C GLY A 713 31.84 -20.48 9.98
N ASP A 714 31.72 -20.05 8.72
CA ASP A 714 32.36 -20.73 7.60
C ASP A 714 33.89 -20.52 7.63
N GLU A 715 34.63 -21.59 7.91
CA GLU A 715 36.07 -21.56 8.12
C GLU A 715 36.84 -21.00 6.91
N HIS A 716 36.35 -21.27 5.69
CA HIS A 716 37.01 -20.83 4.46
C HIS A 716 36.79 -19.34 4.20
N LEU A 717 35.58 -18.85 4.43
CA LEU A 717 35.27 -17.42 4.33
C LEU A 717 36.02 -16.63 5.41
N ILE A 718 36.07 -17.16 6.64
CA ILE A 718 36.82 -16.56 7.76
C ILE A 718 38.32 -16.50 7.44
N ALA A 719 38.91 -17.60 7.00
CA ALA A 719 40.33 -17.65 6.63
C ALA A 719 40.67 -16.63 5.54
N ALA A 720 39.84 -16.51 4.49
CA ALA A 720 40.06 -15.57 3.41
C ALA A 720 40.14 -14.10 3.91
N PHE A 721 39.27 -13.71 4.86
CA PHE A 721 39.33 -12.37 5.44
C PHE A 721 40.53 -12.16 6.36
N ASN A 722 40.89 -13.17 7.18
CA ASN A 722 42.02 -13.08 8.11
C ASN A 722 43.37 -13.03 7.39
N GLU A 723 43.49 -13.69 6.23
CA GLU A 723 44.67 -13.65 5.36
C GLU A 723 44.74 -12.37 4.51
N GLY A 724 43.69 -11.53 4.52
CA GLY A 724 43.63 -10.31 3.71
C GLY A 724 43.45 -10.56 2.21
N ALA A 725 42.91 -11.72 1.82
CA ALA A 725 42.66 -12.06 0.43
C ALA A 725 41.48 -11.25 -0.15
N ASP A 726 41.51 -11.00 -1.47
CA ASP A 726 40.33 -10.48 -2.18
C ASP A 726 39.25 -11.56 -2.23
N ILE A 727 38.15 -11.33 -1.52
CA ILE A 727 37.10 -12.34 -1.37
C ILE A 727 36.45 -12.74 -2.71
N HIS A 728 36.36 -11.82 -3.66
CA HIS A 728 35.77 -12.12 -4.96
C HIS A 728 36.71 -12.98 -5.80
N THR A 729 38.01 -12.72 -5.73
CA THR A 729 39.04 -13.55 -6.37
C THR A 729 39.10 -14.94 -5.74
N SER A 730 39.10 -15.03 -4.40
CA SER A 730 39.05 -16.30 -3.67
C SER A 730 37.80 -17.12 -4.04
N THR A 731 36.65 -16.46 -4.16
CA THR A 731 35.41 -17.10 -4.62
C THR A 731 35.50 -17.57 -6.06
N ALA A 732 36.05 -16.76 -6.98
CA ALA A 732 36.25 -17.17 -8.36
C ALA A 732 37.13 -18.43 -8.46
N MET A 733 38.23 -18.48 -7.70
CA MET A 733 39.11 -19.65 -7.64
C MET A 733 38.37 -20.91 -7.16
N ARG A 734 37.63 -20.80 -6.06
CA ARG A 734 36.90 -21.94 -5.46
C ARG A 734 35.72 -22.43 -6.28
N VAL A 735 34.95 -21.50 -6.87
CA VAL A 735 33.70 -21.80 -7.58
C VAL A 735 33.95 -22.16 -9.04
N PHE A 736 34.88 -21.47 -9.71
CA PHE A 736 35.16 -21.71 -11.13
C PHE A 736 36.34 -22.67 -11.35
N GLY A 737 36.99 -23.13 -10.28
CA GLY A 737 38.09 -24.10 -10.34
C GLY A 737 39.36 -23.51 -10.94
N ILE A 738 39.69 -22.28 -10.57
CA ILE A 738 40.91 -21.58 -11.03
C ILE A 738 41.99 -21.76 -9.95
N ASP A 739 43.10 -22.40 -10.30
CA ASP A 739 44.13 -22.81 -9.33
C ASP A 739 44.97 -21.63 -8.78
N LYS A 740 45.16 -20.57 -9.56
CA LYS A 740 45.98 -19.41 -9.17
C LYS A 740 45.19 -18.11 -9.26
N ALA A 741 45.42 -17.21 -8.31
CA ALA A 741 44.77 -15.90 -8.29
C ALA A 741 45.09 -15.04 -9.52
N GLU A 742 46.30 -15.19 -10.07
CA GLU A 742 46.76 -14.49 -11.28
C GLU A 742 45.98 -14.89 -12.54
N ASP A 743 45.40 -16.09 -12.55
CA ASP A 743 44.61 -16.62 -13.67
C ASP A 743 43.14 -16.17 -13.62
N VAL A 744 42.72 -15.46 -12.55
CA VAL A 744 41.35 -14.93 -12.41
C VAL A 744 41.20 -13.68 -13.25
N THR A 745 40.38 -13.75 -14.30
CA THR A 745 40.12 -12.58 -15.15
C THR A 745 39.22 -11.56 -14.45
N ALA A 746 39.21 -10.32 -14.95
CA ALA A 746 38.28 -9.28 -14.48
C ALA A 746 36.81 -9.72 -14.59
N ASN A 747 36.47 -10.52 -15.61
CA ASN A 747 35.12 -11.05 -15.79
C ASN A 747 34.80 -12.14 -14.75
N ASP A 748 35.75 -13.01 -14.43
CA ASP A 748 35.58 -14.04 -13.39
C ASP A 748 35.36 -13.39 -12.03
N ARG A 749 36.20 -12.41 -11.67
CA ARG A 749 36.03 -11.63 -10.45
C ARG A 749 34.67 -10.93 -10.39
N ARG A 750 34.21 -10.35 -11.51
CA ARG A 750 32.88 -9.71 -11.61
C ARG A 750 31.75 -10.73 -11.40
N ASN A 751 31.86 -11.91 -11.99
CA ASN A 751 30.85 -12.96 -11.84
C ASN A 751 30.82 -13.49 -10.40
N ALA A 752 31.98 -13.75 -9.80
CA ALA A 752 32.09 -14.17 -8.41
C ALA A 752 31.60 -13.10 -7.42
N LYS A 753 31.78 -11.81 -7.74
CA LYS A 753 31.17 -10.70 -7.01
C LYS A 753 29.64 -10.80 -7.05
N ALA A 754 29.06 -10.97 -8.23
CA ALA A 754 27.61 -11.11 -8.37
C ALA A 754 27.06 -12.36 -7.66
N VAL A 755 27.82 -13.47 -7.63
CA VAL A 755 27.48 -14.65 -6.83
C VAL A 755 27.50 -14.34 -5.34
N ASN A 756 28.60 -13.76 -4.80
CA ASN A 756 28.71 -13.43 -3.38
C ASN A 756 27.57 -12.54 -2.90
N PHE A 757 27.33 -11.42 -3.57
CA PHE A 757 26.20 -10.55 -3.23
C PHE A 757 24.88 -11.28 -3.43
N GLY A 758 24.71 -12.01 -4.53
CA GLY A 758 23.53 -12.83 -4.78
C GLY A 758 23.19 -13.76 -3.62
N ILE A 759 24.17 -14.48 -3.07
CA ILE A 759 23.97 -15.39 -1.94
C ILE A 759 23.57 -14.64 -0.66
N VAL A 760 24.22 -13.51 -0.34
CA VAL A 760 23.81 -12.62 0.77
C VAL A 760 22.34 -12.21 0.67
N TYR A 761 21.81 -12.06 -0.54
CA TYR A 761 20.42 -11.69 -0.83
C TYR A 761 19.49 -12.90 -1.07
N GLY A 762 19.95 -14.13 -0.90
CA GLY A 762 19.18 -15.34 -1.18
C GLY A 762 18.72 -15.45 -2.64
N ILE A 763 19.54 -15.02 -3.60
CA ILE A 763 19.16 -15.01 -5.02
C ILE A 763 18.81 -16.41 -5.54
N SER A 764 17.81 -16.49 -6.40
CA SER A 764 17.48 -17.73 -7.11
C SER A 764 18.41 -17.97 -8.30
N ASP A 765 18.46 -19.23 -8.77
CA ASP A 765 19.15 -19.60 -10.01
C ASP A 765 18.69 -18.77 -11.23
N PHE A 766 17.40 -18.45 -11.30
CA PHE A 766 16.83 -17.56 -12.31
C PHE A 766 17.33 -16.11 -12.18
N GLY A 767 17.37 -15.57 -10.95
CA GLY A 767 17.88 -14.22 -10.70
C GLY A 767 19.35 -14.08 -11.06
N LEU A 768 20.17 -15.05 -10.66
CA LEU A 768 21.60 -15.07 -10.96
C LEU A 768 21.87 -15.24 -12.47
N SER A 769 21.09 -16.07 -13.15
CA SER A 769 21.13 -16.24 -14.61
C SER A 769 20.92 -14.92 -15.35
N ASN A 770 19.93 -14.13 -14.95
CA ASN A 770 19.68 -12.81 -15.54
C ASN A 770 20.80 -11.81 -15.25
N ASN A 771 21.31 -11.78 -14.01
CA ASN A 771 22.38 -10.85 -13.62
C ASN A 771 23.70 -11.11 -14.36
N LEU A 772 24.00 -12.38 -14.63
CA LEU A 772 25.25 -12.80 -15.28
C LEU A 772 25.12 -12.96 -16.80
N GLY A 773 23.90 -12.98 -17.35
CA GLY A 773 23.66 -13.30 -18.76
C GLY A 773 24.04 -14.73 -19.14
N ILE A 774 23.98 -15.67 -18.19
CA ILE A 774 24.31 -17.09 -18.38
C ILE A 774 23.05 -17.95 -18.35
N THR A 775 23.15 -19.22 -18.76
CA THR A 775 22.00 -20.14 -18.69
C THR A 775 21.60 -20.45 -17.24
N ARG A 776 20.31 -20.69 -16.99
CA ARG A 776 19.82 -21.11 -15.65
C ARG A 776 20.55 -22.34 -15.11
N LYS A 777 20.92 -23.29 -15.99
CA LYS A 777 21.69 -24.49 -15.62
C LYS A 777 23.08 -24.14 -15.09
N GLN A 778 23.78 -23.21 -15.75
CA GLN A 778 25.08 -22.73 -15.29
C GLN A 778 24.97 -21.94 -13.99
N ALA A 779 23.97 -21.06 -13.86
CA ALA A 779 23.73 -20.32 -12.62
C ALA A 779 23.47 -21.25 -11.43
N LYS A 780 22.65 -22.30 -11.62
CA LYS A 780 22.45 -23.34 -10.62
C LYS A 780 23.76 -24.04 -10.25
N SER A 781 24.57 -24.43 -11.24
CA SER A 781 25.87 -25.06 -10.98
C SER A 781 26.78 -24.15 -10.15
N TYR A 782 26.82 -22.84 -10.40
CA TYR A 782 27.62 -21.92 -9.60
C TYR A 782 27.14 -21.83 -8.15
N ILE A 783 25.83 -21.81 -7.92
CA ILE A 783 25.25 -21.81 -6.57
C ILE A 783 25.55 -23.13 -5.84
N ASP A 784 25.36 -24.27 -6.51
CA ASP A 784 25.62 -25.59 -5.94
C ASP A 784 27.10 -25.76 -5.57
N THR A 785 28.02 -25.39 -6.46
CA THR A 785 29.47 -25.40 -6.17
C THR A 785 29.83 -24.41 -5.07
N TYR A 786 29.20 -23.22 -5.02
CA TYR A 786 29.44 -22.27 -3.94
C TYR A 786 29.13 -22.88 -2.57
N PHE A 787 27.97 -23.53 -2.43
CA PHE A 787 27.59 -24.17 -1.17
C PHE A 787 28.41 -25.41 -0.82
N GLU A 788 28.92 -26.14 -1.82
CA GLU A 788 29.89 -27.22 -1.59
C GLU A 788 31.21 -26.68 -1.03
N ARG A 789 31.66 -25.52 -1.51
CA ARG A 789 32.93 -24.88 -1.12
C ARG A 789 32.84 -24.03 0.15
N TYR A 790 31.64 -23.60 0.52
CA TYR A 790 31.33 -22.82 1.71
C TYR A 790 30.17 -23.46 2.50
N PRO A 791 30.40 -24.64 3.12
CA PRO A 791 29.35 -25.43 3.75
C PRO A 791 28.72 -24.75 4.97
N GLY A 792 29.46 -23.89 5.69
CA GLY A 792 28.93 -23.15 6.84
C GLY A 792 27.82 -22.17 6.43
N ILE A 793 27.98 -21.53 5.27
CA ILE A 793 26.97 -20.61 4.72
C ILE A 793 25.68 -21.37 4.40
N LYS A 794 25.78 -22.56 3.78
CA LYS A 794 24.61 -23.38 3.47
C LYS A 794 23.87 -23.78 4.75
N ALA A 795 24.60 -24.28 5.75
CA ALA A 795 24.04 -24.69 7.03
C ALA A 795 23.32 -23.51 7.73
N TYR A 796 23.94 -22.33 7.74
CA TYR A 796 23.32 -21.11 8.26
C TYR A 796 22.00 -20.78 7.54
N MET A 797 21.99 -20.75 6.20
CA MET A 797 20.79 -20.42 5.42
C MET A 797 19.63 -21.40 5.67
N GLU A 798 19.92 -22.69 5.79
CA GLU A 798 18.91 -23.71 6.10
C GLU A 798 18.39 -23.57 7.54
N ASN A 799 19.28 -23.32 8.50
CA ASN A 799 18.94 -23.16 9.91
C ASN A 799 18.10 -21.90 10.15
N VAL A 800 18.49 -20.75 9.62
CA VAL A 800 17.77 -19.48 9.84
C VAL A 800 16.37 -19.51 9.25
N VAL A 801 16.17 -20.17 8.09
CA VAL A 801 14.84 -20.37 7.52
C VAL A 801 13.99 -21.29 8.38
N ARG A 802 14.56 -22.37 8.93
CA ARG A 802 13.85 -23.27 9.84
C ARG A 802 13.45 -22.54 11.12
N GLU A 803 14.37 -21.82 11.75
CA GLU A 803 14.08 -21.02 12.94
C GLU A 803 13.02 -19.95 12.68
N ALA A 804 13.06 -19.29 11.52
CA ALA A 804 12.04 -18.32 11.13
C ALA A 804 10.65 -18.96 11.01
N LYS A 805 10.56 -20.19 10.49
CA LYS A 805 9.29 -20.94 10.40
C LYS A 805 8.72 -21.31 11.76
N ASP A 806 9.60 -21.64 12.71
CA ASP A 806 9.24 -22.06 14.06
C ASP A 806 8.87 -20.85 14.95
N LYS A 807 9.67 -19.78 14.90
CA LYS A 807 9.52 -18.59 15.75
C LYS A 807 8.60 -17.51 15.17
N GLY A 808 8.45 -17.47 13.84
CA GLY A 808 7.74 -16.40 13.12
C GLY A 808 8.57 -15.14 12.87
N TYR A 809 9.84 -15.10 13.28
CA TYR A 809 10.74 -13.94 13.12
C TYR A 809 12.20 -14.38 13.03
N VAL A 810 13.07 -13.45 12.62
CA VAL A 810 14.55 -13.60 12.66
C VAL A 810 15.19 -12.47 13.49
N GLU A 811 16.39 -12.71 14.01
CA GLU A 811 17.14 -11.77 14.87
C GLU A 811 18.50 -11.41 14.26
N THR A 812 18.97 -10.19 14.52
CA THR A 812 20.37 -9.77 14.28
C THR A 812 21.29 -10.21 15.44
N LEU A 813 22.60 -9.97 15.31
CA LEU A 813 23.58 -10.14 16.40
C LEU A 813 23.19 -9.38 17.67
N PHE A 814 22.49 -8.25 17.52
CA PHE A 814 22.09 -7.36 18.61
C PHE A 814 20.59 -7.47 18.91
N LYS A 815 19.98 -8.64 18.64
CA LYS A 815 18.58 -8.95 19.00
C LYS A 815 17.53 -8.08 18.34
N ARG A 816 17.86 -7.37 17.25
CA ARG A 816 16.83 -6.71 16.43
C ARG A 816 15.98 -7.76 15.76
N ARG A 817 14.66 -7.72 15.99
CA ARG A 817 13.71 -8.67 15.41
C ARG A 817 13.15 -8.18 14.09
N ARG A 818 12.92 -9.12 13.17
CA ARG A 818 12.07 -8.93 12.01
C ARG A 818 11.01 -10.02 11.93
N GLU A 819 9.76 -9.64 12.11
CA GLU A 819 8.63 -10.55 11.92
C GLU A 819 8.46 -10.95 10.45
N LEU A 820 8.08 -12.20 10.23
CA LEU A 820 7.92 -12.82 8.91
C LEU A 820 6.61 -13.63 8.88
N PRO A 821 5.42 -12.97 8.90
CA PRO A 821 4.14 -13.66 8.90
C PRO A 821 3.96 -14.61 7.70
N ASP A 822 4.59 -14.25 6.58
CA ASP A 822 4.54 -14.97 5.31
C ASP A 822 5.45 -16.22 5.23
N ILE A 823 6.29 -16.47 6.24
CA ILE A 823 7.29 -17.57 6.21
C ILE A 823 6.66 -18.96 6.08
N ASN A 824 5.40 -19.09 6.50
CA ASN A 824 4.60 -20.31 6.43
C ASN A 824 3.50 -20.24 5.35
N SER A 825 3.51 -19.24 4.46
CA SER A 825 2.51 -19.08 3.40
C SER A 825 2.47 -20.31 2.50
N ARG A 826 1.26 -20.73 2.08
CA ARG A 826 1.08 -21.82 1.11
C ARG A 826 1.54 -21.41 -0.29
N ASN A 827 1.47 -20.12 -0.61
CA ASN A 827 1.91 -19.57 -1.89
C ASN A 827 3.45 -19.62 -1.98
N PHE A 828 3.96 -20.34 -2.98
CA PHE A 828 5.40 -20.53 -3.18
C PHE A 828 6.16 -19.20 -3.31
N ASN A 829 5.64 -18.24 -4.06
CA ASN A 829 6.35 -16.98 -4.30
C ASN A 829 6.42 -16.10 -3.05
N VAL A 830 5.34 -16.06 -2.27
CA VAL A 830 5.25 -15.32 -1.00
C VAL A 830 6.20 -15.96 0.02
N ARG A 831 6.10 -17.28 0.21
CA ARG A 831 6.99 -18.03 1.09
C ARG A 831 8.46 -17.87 0.70
N SER A 832 8.81 -18.03 -0.57
CA SER A 832 10.19 -17.87 -1.04
C SER A 832 10.71 -16.43 -0.93
N PHE A 833 9.84 -15.42 -0.92
CA PHE A 833 10.25 -14.06 -0.58
C PHE A 833 10.54 -13.93 0.93
N ALA A 834 9.67 -14.48 1.78
CA ALA A 834 9.89 -14.51 3.22
C ALA A 834 11.16 -15.30 3.61
N GLU A 835 11.45 -16.43 2.97
CA GLU A 835 12.67 -17.23 3.19
C GLU A 835 13.94 -16.44 2.84
N ARG A 836 13.95 -15.74 1.69
CA ARG A 836 15.07 -14.85 1.32
C ARG A 836 15.23 -13.71 2.31
N THR A 837 14.12 -13.17 2.78
CA THR A 837 14.09 -12.12 3.79
C THR A 837 14.65 -12.60 5.12
N ALA A 838 14.32 -13.84 5.54
CA ALA A 838 14.85 -14.48 6.74
C ALA A 838 16.38 -14.60 6.70
N ILE A 839 16.94 -14.96 5.54
CA ILE A 839 18.40 -15.08 5.37
C ILE A 839 19.09 -13.72 5.40
N ASN A 840 18.52 -12.74 4.70
CA ASN A 840 19.17 -11.46 4.46
C ASN A 840 19.10 -10.51 5.67
N SER A 841 18.01 -10.54 6.43
CA SER A 841 17.77 -9.56 7.50
C SER A 841 18.78 -9.63 8.64
N PRO A 842 19.20 -10.80 9.14
CA PRO A 842 20.27 -10.88 10.14
C PRO A 842 21.59 -10.30 9.64
N ILE A 843 21.93 -10.49 8.36
CA ILE A 843 23.17 -9.98 7.76
C ILE A 843 23.13 -8.45 7.66
N GLN A 844 22.10 -7.93 6.97
CA GLN A 844 21.98 -6.49 6.73
C GLN A 844 21.70 -5.70 8.01
N GLY A 845 20.90 -6.27 8.89
CA GLY A 845 20.56 -5.65 10.17
C GLY A 845 21.76 -5.62 11.10
N SER A 846 22.54 -6.70 11.20
CA SER A 846 23.76 -6.66 12.00
C SER A 846 24.79 -5.68 11.42
N ALA A 847 24.93 -5.58 10.09
CA ALA A 847 25.79 -4.57 9.48
C ALA A 847 25.32 -3.13 9.78
N ALA A 848 24.00 -2.90 9.82
CA ALA A 848 23.44 -1.62 10.23
C ALA A 848 23.71 -1.33 11.71
N ASP A 849 23.48 -2.32 12.60
CA ASP A 849 23.73 -2.20 14.04
C ASP A 849 25.21 -1.89 14.33
N ILE A 850 26.15 -2.54 13.63
CA ILE A 850 27.59 -2.26 13.74
C ILE A 850 27.92 -0.81 13.37
N LEU A 851 27.34 -0.30 12.27
CA LEU A 851 27.56 1.09 11.88
C LEU A 851 26.99 2.06 12.91
N LYS A 852 25.81 1.76 13.49
CA LYS A 852 25.23 2.57 14.57
C LYS A 852 26.15 2.63 15.79
N ILE A 853 26.71 1.49 16.20
CA ILE A 853 27.69 1.39 17.30
C ILE A 853 28.94 2.21 16.97
N ALA A 854 29.45 2.10 15.74
CA ALA A 854 30.60 2.88 15.29
C ALA A 854 30.34 4.40 15.35
N MET A 855 29.15 4.85 14.95
CA MET A 855 28.75 6.26 15.02
C MET A 855 28.70 6.77 16.48
N ILE A 856 28.15 5.98 17.39
CA ILE A 856 28.08 6.29 18.83
C ILE A 856 29.48 6.38 19.43
N ASN A 857 30.31 5.37 19.18
CA ASN A 857 31.68 5.33 19.67
C ASN A 857 32.49 6.52 19.13
N LEU A 858 32.29 6.88 17.85
CA LEU A 858 32.99 7.99 17.21
C LEU A 858 32.54 9.34 17.79
N ASP A 859 31.25 9.56 18.01
CA ASP A 859 30.75 10.78 18.67
C ASP A 859 31.33 10.93 20.09
N ASN A 860 31.34 9.85 20.86
CA ASN A 860 31.94 9.82 22.20
C ASN A 860 33.44 10.12 22.17
N ALA A 861 34.17 9.52 21.22
CA ALA A 861 35.61 9.70 21.10
C ALA A 861 35.99 11.12 20.63
N LEU A 862 35.20 11.71 19.73
CA LEU A 862 35.35 13.10 19.30
C LEU A 862 35.18 14.07 20.47
N GLN A 863 34.14 13.86 21.29
CA GLN A 863 33.88 14.69 22.47
C GLN A 863 34.95 14.52 23.55
N ALA A 864 35.33 13.29 23.88
CA ALA A 864 36.36 13.00 24.87
C ALA A 864 37.72 13.58 24.46
N GLY A 865 38.03 13.59 23.17
CA GLY A 865 39.23 14.21 22.61
C GLY A 865 39.17 15.73 22.47
N GLY A 866 38.00 16.35 22.68
CA GLY A 866 37.80 17.79 22.48
C GLY A 866 37.98 18.24 21.02
N PHE A 867 37.74 17.34 20.06
CA PHE A 867 37.84 17.64 18.64
C PHE A 867 36.72 18.57 18.18
N LYS A 868 37.02 19.44 17.22
CA LYS A 868 36.04 20.31 16.57
C LYS A 868 35.41 19.68 15.33
N ALA A 869 35.92 18.52 14.89
CA ALA A 869 35.34 17.73 13.83
C ALA A 869 33.88 17.36 14.12
N LYS A 870 33.05 17.35 13.08
CA LYS A 870 31.61 17.13 13.20
C LYS A 870 31.16 16.03 12.25
N MET A 871 30.39 15.07 12.76
CA MET A 871 29.72 14.10 11.91
C MET A 871 28.56 14.78 11.18
N LEU A 872 28.48 14.62 9.85
CA LEU A 872 27.51 15.30 9.01
C LEU A 872 26.51 14.33 8.39
N LEU A 873 27.01 13.26 7.76
CA LEU A 873 26.15 12.33 7.03
C LEU A 873 26.47 10.87 7.32
N GLN A 874 25.43 10.04 7.22
CA GLN A 874 25.53 8.60 7.10
C GLN A 874 24.87 8.18 5.78
N VAL A 875 25.62 7.47 4.92
CA VAL A 875 25.17 7.03 3.61
C VAL A 875 25.52 5.56 3.38
N HIS A 876 24.54 4.68 3.54
CA HIS A 876 24.73 3.22 3.49
C HIS A 876 25.71 2.71 4.55
N ASP A 877 26.95 2.43 4.20
CA ASP A 877 28.06 2.00 5.07
C ASP A 877 29.15 3.07 5.19
N GLU A 878 28.89 4.28 4.67
CA GLU A 878 29.75 5.47 4.68
C GLU A 878 29.35 6.44 5.80
N ILE A 879 30.34 6.97 6.54
CA ILE A 879 30.20 8.12 7.45
C ILE A 879 30.98 9.29 6.84
N VAL A 880 30.37 10.48 6.82
CA VAL A 880 30.99 11.73 6.35
C VAL A 880 31.11 12.72 7.49
N LEU A 881 32.31 13.23 7.70
CA LEU A 881 32.63 14.25 8.70
C LEU A 881 33.14 15.52 8.01
N GLU A 882 32.94 16.65 8.67
CA GLU A 882 33.73 17.86 8.42
C GLU A 882 34.85 17.95 9.47
N VAL A 883 36.07 18.15 9.00
CA VAL A 883 37.27 18.07 9.84
C VAL A 883 38.15 19.29 9.56
N PRO A 884 38.48 20.13 10.57
CA PRO A 884 39.49 21.16 10.42
C PRO A 884 40.84 20.58 10.01
N ASN A 885 41.57 21.25 9.10
CA ASN A 885 42.84 20.73 8.59
C ASN A 885 43.87 20.46 9.71
N THR A 886 43.81 21.23 10.80
CA THR A 886 44.66 21.05 11.99
C THR A 886 44.42 19.74 12.74
N GLU A 887 43.22 19.15 12.62
CA GLU A 887 42.81 17.93 13.32
C GLU A 887 42.80 16.70 12.39
N LEU A 888 42.95 16.89 11.07
CA LEU A 888 42.74 15.85 10.05
C LEU A 888 43.51 14.55 10.30
N ALA A 889 44.81 14.64 10.62
CA ALA A 889 45.63 13.44 10.83
C ALA A 889 45.16 12.63 12.05
N ALA A 890 44.77 13.30 13.13
CA ALA A 890 44.30 12.67 14.36
C ALA A 890 42.89 12.09 14.18
N VAL A 891 41.97 12.87 13.59
CA VAL A 891 40.59 12.45 13.36
C VAL A 891 40.53 11.32 12.32
N LYS A 892 41.34 11.36 11.26
CA LYS A 892 41.41 10.26 10.27
C LYS A 892 41.78 8.93 10.94
N LYS A 893 42.76 8.95 11.84
CA LYS A 893 43.16 7.79 12.62
C LYS A 893 42.03 7.34 13.58
N LEU A 894 41.41 8.30 14.28
CA LEU A 894 40.33 8.05 15.22
C LEU A 894 39.13 7.38 14.56
N VAL A 895 38.70 7.88 13.40
CA VAL A 895 37.58 7.33 12.62
C VAL A 895 37.87 5.87 12.26
N LYS A 896 39.06 5.60 11.70
CA LYS A 896 39.50 4.24 11.35
C LYS A 896 39.43 3.29 12.53
N GLU A 897 40.11 3.64 13.62
CA GLU A 897 40.22 2.79 14.81
C GLU A 897 38.84 2.54 15.43
N THR A 898 37.99 3.56 15.47
CA THR A 898 36.65 3.46 16.06
C THR A 898 35.70 2.60 15.22
N MET A 899 35.75 2.73 13.90
CA MET A 899 34.95 1.90 12.99
C MET A 899 35.43 0.44 12.99
N GLU A 900 36.74 0.20 12.93
CA GLU A 900 37.29 -1.17 12.89
C GLU A 900 37.12 -1.89 14.23
N ALA A 901 37.11 -1.18 15.36
CA ALA A 901 36.93 -1.71 16.70
C ALA A 901 35.48 -1.66 17.22
N ALA A 902 34.50 -1.31 16.36
CA ALA A 902 33.12 -1.13 16.78
C ALA A 902 32.53 -2.37 17.46
N VAL A 903 32.88 -3.56 16.96
CA VAL A 903 32.45 -4.86 17.49
C VAL A 903 33.55 -5.90 17.30
N ASP A 904 33.55 -6.95 18.12
CA ASP A 904 34.44 -8.10 17.95
C ASP A 904 33.74 -9.19 17.10
N LEU A 905 34.32 -9.52 15.96
CA LEU A 905 33.82 -10.55 15.04
C LEU A 905 34.91 -11.60 14.79
N ALA A 906 34.52 -12.73 14.21
CA ALA A 906 35.47 -13.79 13.82
C ALA A 906 36.44 -13.36 12.71
N VAL A 907 36.17 -12.22 12.07
CA VAL A 907 36.98 -11.59 11.02
C VAL A 907 37.13 -10.10 11.34
N PRO A 908 38.28 -9.48 11.05
CA PRO A 908 38.48 -8.06 11.33
C PRO A 908 37.53 -7.21 10.47
N LEU A 909 36.99 -6.12 11.02
CA LEU A 909 36.39 -5.07 10.21
C LEU A 909 37.49 -4.23 9.57
N ARG A 910 37.21 -3.64 8.39
CA ARG A 910 38.12 -2.72 7.72
C ARG A 910 37.37 -1.51 7.22
N ALA A 911 37.93 -0.33 7.46
CA ALA A 911 37.42 0.93 6.94
C ALA A 911 38.48 1.57 6.02
N ASP A 912 38.02 2.27 4.99
CA ASP A 912 38.86 3.06 4.09
C ASP A 912 38.51 4.55 4.26
N GLU A 913 39.52 5.43 4.38
CA GLU A 913 39.30 6.84 4.69
C GLU A 913 39.87 7.79 3.64
N ASN A 914 39.02 8.64 3.07
CA ASN A 914 39.37 9.60 2.02
C ASN A 914 38.95 11.02 2.42
N ALA A 915 39.81 11.99 2.16
CA ALA A 915 39.56 13.40 2.50
C ALA A 915 39.65 14.29 1.26
N GLY A 916 38.81 15.33 1.20
CA GLY A 916 38.79 16.26 0.06
C GLY A 916 38.02 17.55 0.35
N GLN A 917 38.12 18.51 -0.57
CA GLN A 917 37.43 19.81 -0.46
C GLN A 917 35.95 19.75 -0.85
N SER A 918 35.51 18.61 -1.35
CA SER A 918 34.11 18.31 -1.60
C SER A 918 33.85 16.83 -1.40
N TRP A 919 32.57 16.46 -1.28
CA TRP A 919 32.18 15.07 -1.14
C TRP A 919 32.48 14.24 -2.41
N TYR A 920 32.72 14.92 -3.54
CA TYR A 920 33.21 14.29 -4.75
C TYR A 920 34.66 13.79 -4.62
N GLU A 921 35.51 14.58 -3.96
CA GLU A 921 36.94 14.35 -3.77
C GLU A 921 37.23 13.43 -2.58
N ALA A 922 36.39 13.47 -1.55
CA ALA A 922 36.47 12.58 -0.38
C ALA A 922 35.94 11.17 -0.71
N LYS A 923 36.52 10.50 -1.71
CA LYS A 923 36.16 9.14 -2.12
C LYS A 923 37.29 8.39 -2.81
#